data_AF-A0A5C6A8C6-F1
#
_entry.id   AF-A0A5C6A8C6-F1
#
_cell.length_a   1.000
_cell.length_b   1.000
_cell.length_c   1.000
_cell.angle_alpha   90.00
_cell.angle_beta   90.00
_cell.angle_gamma   90.00
#
_symmetry.space_group_name_H-M   'P 1'
#
loop_
_entity.id
_entity.type
_entity.pdbx_description
1 polymer ?
#
loop_
_entity_poly.entity_id
_entity_poly.type
_entity_poly.pdbx_seq_one_letter_code
_entity_poly.pdbx_strand_id
1 'polypeptide(L)'
;MTPRSMRRSILAGVAVVTAALLATAPAGANSPSARFWFSLSPTQPYEFTSYGPLGAQPGAPRMELIENTSGSIYLWARPQTDLSNQLLRLQNISLNLVLDGNTSPAIEIDDVLINNPPSDSVATNNRFAVVVDSAHQQMVDAGGETKVYPVVSSSGVTRFGGFTVTSPTATTGIGPVCTGDCLGGPTEPAWLLARIDLTGQAAGMVQGSLQVGSMAITHEGETTPFTKVRFGADPKLYEAATQREMTLDVTPEVELLVVDSLAGDYNHDNRVDAADYTAWRDTYGATGANLPADSDGDLQIGPGDYGVWRATYGSVSGCANAVPEPTPLVLAALIAVATAVGLRRVPRTALLAAAVAMGHATEARAVLLDANWNFVGDGNWSNSFNWDTPTAPNNGADTYDVMIGPLFAFPYAVTVDVPVTIDGLSVADPDATLDIQNSSFVVNSTLDPFIGVLKLSGAMASLESVSGDPVVIEQSLLSEAGSGLLNAASLTNNSLIHVTSGALSVFTGGSIQNNNEFQVDAGAELNLLPGVAYAHTGPAVLRGSGTFAVDSDASGSIDLFDTFTNGALVSPGNSPGILTIAGNYTQTTSGTLEIEITGLTAGSKHDRLDVGSGATLAGQLDLAISSFTPSASTEITILTAGATVSGGFDYVHVTGLPSTVAQRVVYNASDVRVQFVATSTPTFTATGTGASWSTAFGGSAPDSTSIVTLFTNVPGGADQTVTVSAPTVGTVPNAAHSLLLSDTTDNITLAISNTYLSVSTTTTIGLNGALELVGTSLLATESLAVQGGGRFAGGGDVVGDVAVGFTGAGVASFDPVNSLQVTGDYAQAATGRLAIEIPGDPLSGNDNLTVTGNVALGGILEIDATDLTNPEFTPGAAYDLVYYEGSLSGEFDRVNVVGRDDIYFEIDYGSGTSNSEAFARSLSAELSSLEVASATGYYRGDGDNDGDIDQYDAQVFAAMLLDNELDTFTYIENSQSKVAAASFIDAFDFVELTTGLRVVDFYDIPRFAQALADFQGQSLATAYATIDAAIVEAQLRASVPEPGAAWLLAATCLLGLPFGRSR
;
A
#
# COMPACT_ATOMS: atom_id res chain seq x y z
N MET A 1 -35.20 -80.77 -11.87
CA MET A 1 -34.20 -80.77 -10.78
C MET A 1 -33.62 -79.37 -10.66
N THR A 2 -33.31 -78.93 -9.45
CA THR A 2 -32.69 -77.64 -9.09
C THR A 2 -31.26 -77.91 -8.55
N PRO A 3 -30.46 -76.89 -8.16
CA PRO A 3 -30.12 -75.68 -8.90
C PRO A 3 -28.60 -75.36 -8.87
N ARG A 4 -28.14 -74.34 -9.61
CA ARG A 4 -27.56 -73.10 -9.03
C ARG A 4 -27.28 -72.01 -10.08
N SER A 5 -27.56 -70.77 -9.69
CA SER A 5 -27.42 -69.47 -10.37
C SER A 5 -26.22 -68.69 -9.78
N MET A 6 -25.68 -67.55 -10.26
CA MET A 6 -25.81 -66.64 -11.43
C MET A 6 -24.47 -65.83 -11.50
N ARG A 7 -24.14 -64.78 -12.28
CA ARG A 7 -24.71 -63.85 -13.31
C ARG A 7 -23.47 -63.40 -14.14
N ARG A 8 -23.45 -63.30 -15.49
CA ARG A 8 -23.87 -62.16 -16.34
C ARG A 8 -23.46 -60.78 -15.80
N SER A 9 -22.60 -59.97 -16.43
CA SER A 9 -22.01 -59.95 -17.80
C SER A 9 -22.98 -59.65 -18.96
N ILE A 10 -22.76 -58.52 -19.65
CA ILE A 10 -23.15 -58.06 -21.02
C ILE A 10 -22.47 -56.66 -21.17
N LEU A 11 -21.57 -56.36 -22.13
CA LEU A 11 -21.69 -56.22 -23.60
C LEU A 11 -22.58 -55.04 -24.04
N ALA A 12 -22.36 -54.30 -25.15
CA ALA A 12 -21.19 -54.07 -26.04
C ALA A 12 -21.57 -52.98 -27.08
N GLY A 13 -20.60 -52.35 -27.77
CA GLY A 13 -20.84 -51.40 -28.88
C GLY A 13 -19.80 -50.26 -28.91
N VAL A 14 -18.63 -50.41 -29.53
CA VAL A 14 -18.32 -50.30 -30.98
C VAL A 14 -18.23 -48.85 -31.47
N ALA A 15 -17.05 -48.48 -32.00
CA ALA A 15 -16.61 -47.10 -32.21
C ALA A 15 -17.01 -46.47 -33.56
N VAL A 16 -17.21 -45.15 -33.53
CA VAL A 16 -16.91 -44.18 -34.60
C VAL A 16 -16.41 -42.89 -33.92
N VAL A 17 -15.62 -42.06 -34.63
CA VAL A 17 -14.98 -40.81 -34.17
C VAL A 17 -13.83 -41.02 -33.18
N THR A 18 -12.60 -40.95 -33.70
CA THR A 18 -11.35 -40.88 -32.91
C THR A 18 -10.41 -39.90 -33.61
N ALA A 19 -10.84 -38.63 -33.69
CA ALA A 19 -10.15 -37.56 -34.43
C ALA A 19 -10.51 -36.14 -33.92
N ALA A 20 -10.73 -35.98 -32.61
CA ALA A 20 -10.85 -34.69 -31.92
C ALA A 20 -10.57 -34.89 -30.41
N LEU A 21 -10.10 -33.84 -29.73
CA LEU A 21 -9.74 -33.82 -28.30
C LEU A 21 -8.76 -34.92 -27.86
N LEU A 22 -7.48 -34.76 -28.23
CA LEU A 22 -6.36 -35.23 -27.41
C LEU A 22 -5.42 -34.05 -27.08
N ALA A 23 -6.00 -33.06 -26.39
CA ALA A 23 -5.33 -32.06 -25.57
C ALA A 23 -6.31 -31.78 -24.41
N THR A 24 -5.88 -31.58 -23.16
CA THR A 24 -4.51 -31.32 -22.67
C THR A 24 -3.93 -32.45 -21.81
N ALA A 25 -2.62 -32.63 -21.89
CA ALA A 25 -1.81 -33.15 -20.79
C ALA A 25 -1.23 -31.93 -20.02
N PRO A 26 -0.85 -32.05 -18.74
CA PRO A 26 -0.25 -30.93 -18.02
C PRO A 26 1.02 -30.43 -18.72
N ALA A 27 1.16 -29.11 -18.84
CA ALA A 27 2.34 -28.48 -19.43
C ALA A 27 3.54 -28.62 -18.47
N GLY A 28 4.73 -28.90 -19.01
CA GLY A 28 5.93 -29.06 -18.17
C GLY A 28 7.14 -29.73 -18.84
N ALA A 29 7.28 -29.65 -20.18
CA ALA A 29 8.31 -30.43 -20.88
C ALA A 29 9.11 -29.71 -22.00
N ASN A 30 8.56 -28.75 -22.74
CA ASN A 30 9.23 -28.22 -23.96
C ASN A 30 8.99 -26.73 -24.31
N SER A 31 8.28 -25.92 -23.51
CA SER A 31 8.21 -24.48 -23.78
C SER A 31 9.55 -23.80 -23.43
N PRO A 32 10.06 -22.87 -24.27
CA PRO A 32 11.31 -22.19 -24.02
C PRO A 32 11.13 -21.08 -22.98
N SER A 33 11.89 -21.16 -21.89
CA SER A 33 11.92 -20.19 -20.80
C SER A 33 12.12 -18.75 -21.24
N ALA A 34 11.46 -17.82 -20.54
CA ALA A 34 11.66 -16.38 -20.71
C ALA A 34 13.11 -15.99 -20.39
N ARG A 35 13.61 -14.93 -21.02
CA ARG A 35 15.01 -14.48 -20.90
C ARG A 35 15.09 -12.98 -20.72
N PHE A 36 16.02 -12.52 -19.89
CA PHE A 36 16.34 -11.12 -19.63
C PHE A 36 17.85 -10.91 -19.72
N TRP A 37 18.30 -9.76 -20.24
CA TRP A 37 19.72 -9.42 -20.34
C TRP A 37 19.95 -7.91 -20.55
N PHE A 38 21.13 -7.42 -20.16
CA PHE A 38 21.56 -6.04 -20.46
C PHE A 38 22.25 -5.91 -21.82
N SER A 39 22.15 -4.71 -22.41
CA SER A 39 22.89 -4.27 -23.59
C SER A 39 23.32 -2.82 -23.42
N LEU A 40 24.37 -2.41 -24.14
CA LEU A 40 24.85 -1.02 -24.21
C LEU A 40 24.27 -0.27 -25.41
N SER A 41 23.23 -0.83 -26.06
CA SER A 41 22.66 -0.28 -27.29
C SER A 41 21.14 -0.47 -27.38
N PRO A 42 20.38 0.57 -27.77
CA PRO A 42 18.94 0.47 -28.03
C PRO A 42 18.60 -0.24 -29.36
N THR A 43 19.60 -0.55 -30.20
CA THR A 43 19.38 -1.14 -31.54
C THR A 43 20.09 -2.48 -31.75
N GLN A 44 20.86 -2.96 -30.78
CA GLN A 44 21.54 -4.26 -30.82
C GLN A 44 21.09 -5.16 -29.66
N PRO A 45 19.99 -5.91 -29.85
CA PRO A 45 19.41 -6.80 -28.82
C PRO A 45 20.11 -8.18 -28.80
N TYR A 46 21.44 -8.21 -28.93
CA TYR A 46 22.17 -9.48 -29.05
C TYR A 46 22.23 -10.22 -27.72
N GLU A 47 21.36 -11.22 -27.57
CA GLU A 47 21.50 -12.28 -26.56
C GLU A 47 22.90 -12.92 -26.73
N PHE A 48 23.74 -12.95 -25.68
CA PHE A 48 25.16 -13.38 -25.75
C PHE A 48 25.33 -14.90 -25.97
N THR A 49 24.93 -15.37 -27.16
CA THR A 49 24.59 -16.78 -27.44
C THR A 49 25.58 -17.52 -28.34
N SER A 50 26.87 -17.16 -28.33
CA SER A 50 27.91 -18.04 -28.89
C SER A 50 29.29 -17.86 -28.28
N TYR A 51 30.00 -18.99 -28.11
CA TYR A 51 31.44 -19.02 -27.93
C TYR A 51 32.11 -18.40 -29.15
N GLY A 52 32.86 -17.31 -28.96
CA GLY A 52 33.78 -16.82 -29.99
C GLY A 52 34.83 -17.88 -30.36
N PRO A 53 35.45 -17.81 -31.55
CA PRO A 53 36.34 -18.85 -32.09
C PRO A 53 37.68 -19.04 -31.34
N LEU A 54 37.81 -18.48 -30.14
CA LEU A 54 38.96 -18.61 -29.22
C LEU A 54 38.58 -19.24 -27.87
N GLY A 55 37.32 -19.64 -27.65
CA GLY A 55 36.92 -20.49 -26.51
C GLY A 55 36.80 -19.81 -25.15
N ALA A 56 36.88 -18.48 -25.09
CA ALA A 56 36.48 -17.72 -23.90
C ALA A 56 34.94 -17.73 -23.74
N GLN A 57 34.47 -17.71 -22.49
CA GLN A 57 33.11 -17.26 -22.18
C GLN A 57 32.98 -15.80 -22.64
N PRO A 58 31.84 -15.37 -23.23
CA PRO A 58 31.52 -13.96 -23.30
C PRO A 58 31.39 -13.41 -21.87
N GLY A 59 32.16 -12.37 -21.53
CA GLY A 59 31.97 -11.62 -20.29
C GLY A 59 30.72 -10.74 -20.38
N ALA A 60 30.34 -10.15 -19.26
CA ALA A 60 29.27 -9.16 -19.22
C ALA A 60 29.56 -7.96 -20.16
N PRO A 61 28.52 -7.29 -20.69
CA PRO A 61 28.69 -5.98 -21.32
C PRO A 61 29.43 -5.01 -20.38
N ARG A 62 30.51 -4.41 -20.90
CA ARG A 62 31.36 -3.46 -20.19
C ARG A 62 31.12 -2.04 -20.67
N MET A 63 30.58 -1.18 -19.81
CA MET A 63 30.59 0.26 -20.05
C MET A 63 31.83 0.88 -19.40
N GLU A 64 32.44 1.82 -20.10
CA GLU A 64 33.48 2.70 -19.55
C GLU A 64 32.88 4.12 -19.52
N LEU A 65 32.81 4.71 -18.33
CA LEU A 65 32.35 6.06 -18.05
C LEU A 65 33.53 6.90 -17.57
N ILE A 66 33.48 8.19 -17.83
CA ILE A 66 34.38 9.17 -17.22
C ILE A 66 33.68 9.78 -16.00
N GLU A 67 34.43 10.16 -14.97
CA GLU A 67 33.88 10.86 -13.80
C GLU A 67 33.12 12.13 -14.21
N ASN A 68 31.90 12.31 -13.69
CA ASN A 68 30.91 13.34 -14.06
C ASN A 68 30.35 13.23 -15.50
N THR A 69 30.45 12.08 -16.17
CA THR A 69 29.81 11.84 -17.50
C THR A 69 28.71 10.78 -17.45
N SER A 70 27.69 10.95 -18.30
CA SER A 70 26.50 10.10 -18.32
C SER A 70 26.50 9.07 -19.47
N GLY A 71 25.95 7.89 -19.21
CA GLY A 71 25.74 6.81 -20.17
C GLY A 71 24.45 6.03 -19.91
N SER A 72 24.13 5.07 -20.78
CA SER A 72 22.85 4.35 -20.77
C SER A 72 23.02 2.84 -20.92
N ILE A 73 22.44 2.05 -20.01
CA ILE A 73 22.24 0.60 -20.19
C ILE A 73 20.78 0.31 -20.57
N TYR A 74 20.58 -0.81 -21.26
CA TYR A 74 19.29 -1.19 -21.84
C TYR A 74 18.91 -2.61 -21.42
N LEU A 75 17.80 -2.75 -20.71
CA LEU A 75 17.25 -4.05 -20.30
C LEU A 75 16.37 -4.61 -21.42
N TRP A 76 16.77 -5.76 -21.95
CA TRP A 76 16.04 -6.49 -22.97
C TRP A 76 15.39 -7.75 -22.38
N ALA A 77 14.25 -8.14 -22.96
CA ALA A 77 13.57 -9.37 -22.61
C ALA A 77 13.04 -10.13 -23.84
N ARG A 78 12.83 -11.43 -23.64
CA ARG A 78 12.17 -12.33 -24.57
C ARG A 78 11.21 -13.22 -23.78
N PRO A 79 9.88 -13.04 -23.90
CA PRO A 79 8.89 -13.88 -23.22
C PRO A 79 8.96 -15.36 -23.61
N GLN A 80 8.33 -16.20 -22.79
CA GLN A 80 8.11 -17.62 -23.11
C GLN A 80 7.20 -17.76 -24.34
N THR A 81 7.39 -18.80 -25.16
CA THR A 81 6.43 -19.14 -26.22
C THR A 81 5.47 -20.26 -25.85
N ASP A 82 4.25 -20.17 -26.41
CA ASP A 82 3.24 -21.23 -26.33
C ASP A 82 3.60 -22.42 -27.24
N LEU A 83 2.81 -23.50 -27.19
CA LEU A 83 3.00 -24.68 -28.05
C LEU A 83 2.75 -24.42 -29.55
N SER A 84 2.21 -23.26 -29.91
CA SER A 84 2.04 -22.73 -31.28
C SER A 84 3.17 -21.78 -31.70
N ASN A 85 4.18 -21.58 -30.84
CA ASN A 85 5.30 -20.65 -30.98
C ASN A 85 4.87 -19.18 -31.16
N GLN A 86 3.78 -18.76 -30.52
CA GLN A 86 3.46 -17.36 -30.24
C GLN A 86 4.11 -16.93 -28.93
N LEU A 87 4.55 -15.67 -28.82
CA LEU A 87 4.97 -15.10 -27.54
C LEU A 87 3.77 -15.03 -26.60
N LEU A 88 3.92 -15.56 -25.39
CA LEU A 88 2.99 -15.33 -24.30
C LEU A 88 3.19 -13.91 -23.78
N ARG A 89 2.09 -13.25 -23.41
CA ARG A 89 2.13 -11.99 -22.65
C ARG A 89 2.68 -12.29 -21.26
N LEU A 90 3.64 -11.50 -20.80
CA LEU A 90 4.04 -11.50 -19.39
C LEU A 90 2.88 -10.87 -18.61
N GLN A 91 2.34 -11.54 -17.61
CA GLN A 91 1.26 -10.98 -16.80
C GLN A 91 1.88 -10.05 -15.77
N ASN A 92 2.74 -10.58 -14.88
CA ASN A 92 3.48 -9.81 -13.88
C ASN A 92 5.00 -9.88 -14.17
N ILE A 93 5.74 -8.81 -13.87
CA ILE A 93 7.20 -8.79 -13.85
C ILE A 93 7.67 -8.05 -12.59
N SER A 94 8.31 -8.74 -11.64
CA SER A 94 9.14 -8.11 -10.61
C SER A 94 10.62 -8.47 -10.82
N LEU A 95 11.46 -7.44 -10.99
CA LEU A 95 12.91 -7.54 -11.21
C LEU A 95 13.63 -6.38 -10.53
N ASN A 96 14.74 -6.67 -9.86
CA ASN A 96 15.64 -5.67 -9.28
C ASN A 96 17.00 -5.70 -10.00
N LEU A 97 17.64 -4.55 -10.13
CA LEU A 97 19.06 -4.41 -10.46
C LEU A 97 19.85 -4.29 -9.15
N VAL A 98 20.68 -5.29 -8.84
CA VAL A 98 21.56 -5.31 -7.68
C VAL A 98 22.95 -4.86 -8.11
N LEU A 99 23.52 -3.87 -7.44
CA LEU A 99 24.88 -3.35 -7.68
C LEU A 99 25.80 -3.65 -6.48
N ASP A 100 26.91 -4.33 -6.75
CA ASP A 100 27.81 -4.89 -5.73
C ASP A 100 28.59 -3.80 -4.96
N GLY A 101 28.68 -3.97 -3.64
CA GLY A 101 28.91 -2.87 -2.70
C GLY A 101 30.28 -2.21 -2.62
N ASN A 102 31.35 -2.83 -3.13
CA ASN A 102 32.72 -2.51 -2.74
C ASN A 102 33.23 -1.10 -3.13
N THR A 103 32.55 -0.36 -4.01
CA THR A 103 32.85 1.06 -4.29
C THR A 103 31.57 1.87 -4.53
N SER A 104 31.13 2.64 -3.54
CA SER A 104 30.13 3.71 -3.71
C SER A 104 30.67 5.04 -3.17
N PRO A 105 30.36 6.19 -3.82
CA PRO A 105 29.60 6.34 -5.06
C PRO A 105 30.54 6.32 -6.28
N ALA A 106 30.76 5.17 -6.91
CA ALA A 106 31.44 5.15 -8.21
C ALA A 106 30.50 5.62 -9.34
N ILE A 107 29.19 5.35 -9.23
CA ILE A 107 28.14 5.86 -10.13
C ILE A 107 26.90 6.33 -9.36
N GLU A 108 26.09 7.13 -10.04
CA GLU A 108 24.71 7.50 -9.69
C GLU A 108 23.74 6.99 -10.79
N ILE A 109 22.44 6.91 -10.47
CA ILE A 109 21.37 6.57 -11.42
C ILE A 109 20.48 7.80 -11.60
N ASP A 110 20.36 8.27 -12.85
CA ASP A 110 19.78 9.56 -13.18
C ASP A 110 18.27 9.44 -13.53
N ASP A 111 17.92 8.48 -14.40
CA ASP A 111 16.55 8.20 -14.88
C ASP A 111 16.39 6.72 -15.25
N VAL A 112 15.16 6.19 -15.17
CA VAL A 112 14.79 4.85 -15.62
C VAL A 112 13.55 4.92 -16.51
N LEU A 113 13.77 4.90 -17.83
CA LEU A 113 12.71 4.96 -18.84
C LEU A 113 12.20 3.55 -19.19
N ILE A 114 11.01 3.19 -18.71
CA ILE A 114 10.35 1.91 -18.99
C ILE A 114 9.50 1.97 -20.27
N ASN A 115 9.62 0.92 -21.09
CA ASN A 115 9.02 0.76 -22.41
C ASN A 115 7.93 -0.32 -22.37
N ASN A 116 6.69 0.06 -22.00
CA ASN A 116 5.54 -0.85 -21.99
C ASN A 116 4.46 -0.48 -23.03
N PRO A 117 4.77 -0.42 -24.34
CA PRO A 117 3.76 -0.12 -25.36
C PRO A 117 2.76 -1.28 -25.52
N PRO A 118 1.56 -1.04 -26.09
CA PRO A 118 0.56 -2.07 -26.32
C PRO A 118 1.08 -3.32 -27.06
N SER A 119 0.50 -4.47 -26.74
CA SER A 119 0.77 -5.76 -27.39
C SER A 119 0.04 -5.93 -28.71
N ASP A 120 -1.05 -5.18 -28.93
CA ASP A 120 -1.86 -5.20 -30.15
C ASP A 120 -2.13 -3.79 -30.72
N SER A 121 -2.83 -3.73 -31.86
CA SER A 121 -3.21 -2.48 -32.52
C SER A 121 -4.52 -1.87 -31.99
N VAL A 122 -4.98 -2.28 -30.81
CA VAL A 122 -6.30 -1.92 -30.22
C VAL A 122 -6.14 -1.30 -28.81
N ALA A 123 -4.90 -0.97 -28.41
CA ALA A 123 -4.57 0.02 -27.38
C ALA A 123 -5.16 -0.19 -25.97
N THR A 124 -5.62 -1.40 -25.65
CA THR A 124 -6.21 -1.75 -24.34
C THR A 124 -5.38 -2.75 -23.53
N ASN A 125 -4.37 -3.36 -24.14
CA ASN A 125 -3.50 -4.34 -23.49
C ASN A 125 -2.02 -3.94 -23.62
N ASN A 126 -1.43 -3.51 -22.51
CA ASN A 126 0.02 -3.35 -22.37
C ASN A 126 0.72 -4.72 -22.33
N ARG A 127 1.97 -4.78 -22.79
CA ARG A 127 2.75 -6.04 -22.94
C ARG A 127 3.00 -6.79 -21.65
N PHE A 128 3.00 -6.05 -20.55
CA PHE A 128 2.97 -6.58 -19.19
C PHE A 128 2.04 -5.72 -18.32
N ALA A 129 1.42 -6.32 -17.31
CA ALA A 129 0.80 -5.56 -16.25
C ALA A 129 1.89 -5.03 -15.30
N VAL A 130 1.58 -3.93 -14.64
CA VAL A 130 2.47 -3.28 -13.68
C VAL A 130 2.10 -3.80 -12.29
N VAL A 131 3.10 -4.20 -11.51
CA VAL A 131 2.92 -4.76 -10.17
C VAL A 131 4.02 -4.21 -9.27
N VAL A 132 3.64 -3.67 -8.11
CA VAL A 132 4.53 -2.96 -7.20
C VAL A 132 5.04 -3.92 -6.12
N ASP A 133 6.36 -4.11 -6.07
CA ASP A 133 7.00 -4.90 -5.03
C ASP A 133 7.01 -4.11 -3.71
N SER A 134 6.12 -4.46 -2.78
CA SER A 134 5.79 -3.63 -1.61
C SER A 134 6.88 -3.57 -0.53
N ALA A 135 7.95 -4.35 -0.65
CA ALA A 135 8.93 -4.56 0.43
C ALA A 135 10.10 -3.54 0.45
N HIS A 136 10.34 -2.77 -0.63
CA HIS A 136 11.62 -2.03 -0.80
C HIS A 136 11.45 -0.56 -1.24
N GLN A 137 10.89 0.29 -0.37
CA GLN A 137 10.92 1.75 -0.54
C GLN A 137 12.25 2.34 -0.04
N GLN A 138 13.29 2.32 -0.90
CA GLN A 138 14.64 2.88 -0.68
C GLN A 138 15.38 2.47 0.62
N MET A 139 16.30 1.51 0.50
CA MET A 139 17.44 1.40 1.42
C MET A 139 18.66 2.14 0.84
N VAL A 140 18.89 3.37 1.30
CA VAL A 140 20.23 3.97 1.38
C VAL A 140 20.52 4.23 2.85
N ASP A 141 21.00 3.19 3.54
CA ASP A 141 21.32 3.29 4.96
C ASP A 141 22.85 3.33 5.21
N ALA A 142 23.23 3.90 6.35
CA ALA A 142 24.55 4.47 6.61
C ALA A 142 25.63 3.44 7.04
N GLY A 143 25.65 2.27 6.39
CA GLY A 143 26.65 1.20 6.62
C GLY A 143 27.61 0.98 5.45
N GLY A 144 27.06 0.89 4.23
CA GLY A 144 27.82 0.80 2.98
C GLY A 144 28.35 -0.60 2.62
N GLU A 145 27.48 -1.49 2.14
CA GLU A 145 27.83 -2.50 1.13
C GLU A 145 26.56 -3.03 0.42
N THR A 146 26.47 -2.81 -0.89
CA THR A 146 25.40 -3.21 -1.85
C THR A 146 24.25 -2.20 -1.96
N LYS A 147 23.77 -1.97 -3.20
CA LYS A 147 22.57 -1.15 -3.48
C LYS A 147 21.61 -1.93 -4.40
N VAL A 148 20.33 -1.95 -4.04
CA VAL A 148 19.27 -2.60 -4.80
C VAL A 148 18.36 -1.55 -5.42
N TYR A 149 18.19 -1.61 -6.74
CA TYR A 149 17.37 -0.67 -7.52
C TYR A 149 16.21 -1.44 -8.18
N PRO A 150 14.97 -1.29 -7.72
CA PRO A 150 13.83 -2.00 -8.30
C PRO A 150 13.51 -1.47 -9.70
N VAL A 151 13.38 -2.36 -10.69
CA VAL A 151 13.00 -2.02 -12.07
C VAL A 151 11.47 -2.07 -12.20
N VAL A 152 10.81 -1.30 -11.34
CA VAL A 152 9.34 -1.22 -11.25
C VAL A 152 8.77 -0.22 -12.25
N SER A 153 7.60 -0.54 -12.81
CA SER A 153 6.74 0.49 -13.43
C SER A 153 5.83 1.11 -12.36
N SER A 154 5.33 2.31 -12.62
CA SER A 154 4.66 3.21 -11.67
C SER A 154 3.48 2.61 -10.88
N SER A 155 3.21 2.99 -9.62
CA SER A 155 3.47 4.30 -8.99
C SER A 155 3.79 4.23 -7.48
N GLY A 156 4.57 5.20 -6.98
CA GLY A 156 4.89 5.40 -5.54
C GLY A 156 6.06 4.53 -5.06
N VAL A 157 7.06 5.01 -4.30
CA VAL A 157 7.26 6.32 -3.60
C VAL A 157 8.45 7.11 -4.23
N THR A 158 8.79 8.28 -3.68
CA THR A 158 9.48 9.39 -4.37
C THR A 158 11.02 9.43 -4.27
N ARG A 159 11.62 10.23 -5.17
CA ARG A 159 13.04 10.67 -5.24
C ARG A 159 14.12 9.65 -5.65
N PHE A 160 14.09 9.26 -6.92
CA PHE A 160 15.27 9.46 -7.78
C PHE A 160 14.99 10.65 -8.74
N GLY A 161 16.04 11.20 -9.37
CA GLY A 161 16.00 12.52 -10.02
C GLY A 161 15.13 12.62 -11.28
N GLY A 162 14.92 11.51 -11.99
CA GLY A 162 13.98 11.37 -13.10
C GLY A 162 13.32 10.00 -13.08
N PHE A 163 12.04 9.95 -13.46
CA PHE A 163 11.35 8.71 -13.83
C PHE A 163 10.19 9.04 -14.78
N THR A 164 10.44 8.98 -16.09
CA THR A 164 9.45 9.40 -17.09
C THR A 164 8.81 8.19 -17.78
N VAL A 165 7.61 7.78 -17.35
CA VAL A 165 6.80 6.78 -18.08
C VAL A 165 6.18 7.43 -19.33
N THR A 166 6.99 7.59 -20.39
CA THR A 166 6.44 8.00 -21.70
C THR A 166 5.64 6.85 -22.30
N SER A 167 4.41 7.12 -22.74
CA SER A 167 3.71 6.29 -23.72
C SER A 167 4.08 6.81 -25.12
N PRO A 168 4.98 6.15 -25.87
CA PRO A 168 5.46 6.70 -27.13
C PRO A 168 4.37 6.55 -28.19
N THR A 169 3.75 7.66 -28.58
CA THR A 169 2.76 7.71 -29.68
C THR A 169 3.36 7.40 -31.06
N ALA A 170 4.67 7.09 -31.13
CA ALA A 170 5.39 6.73 -32.34
C ALA A 170 6.39 5.56 -32.14
N THR A 171 5.90 4.33 -32.40
CA THR A 171 6.66 3.18 -32.96
C THR A 171 7.74 2.43 -32.15
N THR A 172 7.88 1.14 -32.48
CA THR A 172 9.03 0.24 -32.20
C THR A 172 9.39 -0.12 -30.74
N GLY A 173 8.41 -0.62 -29.98
CA GLY A 173 8.71 -1.54 -28.86
C GLY A 173 9.11 -2.96 -29.31
N ILE A 174 8.99 -3.29 -30.60
CA ILE A 174 9.59 -4.51 -31.17
C ILE A 174 10.98 -4.13 -31.64
N GLY A 175 12.02 -4.85 -31.19
CA GLY A 175 13.36 -4.72 -31.78
C GLY A 175 13.32 -5.00 -33.29
N PRO A 176 14.22 -4.42 -34.11
CA PRO A 176 14.17 -4.56 -35.56
C PRO A 176 14.21 -6.04 -35.98
N VAL A 177 13.27 -6.45 -36.83
CA VAL A 177 13.34 -7.77 -37.49
C VAL A 177 14.65 -7.84 -38.26
N CYS A 178 15.53 -8.76 -37.89
CA CYS A 178 16.93 -8.80 -38.36
C CYS A 178 17.05 -9.11 -39.87
N THR A 179 16.97 -8.08 -40.72
CA THR A 179 17.10 -8.19 -42.18
C THR A 179 18.57 -8.19 -42.63
N GLY A 180 19.37 -9.14 -42.15
CA GLY A 180 20.73 -9.42 -42.64
C GLY A 180 21.71 -9.94 -41.59
N ASP A 181 22.47 -10.99 -41.94
CA ASP A 181 23.70 -11.52 -41.32
C ASP A 181 23.93 -11.41 -39.79
N CYS A 182 22.87 -11.56 -39.00
CA CYS A 182 22.98 -11.96 -37.58
C CYS A 182 23.40 -13.44 -37.46
N LEU A 183 24.64 -13.75 -37.86
CA LEU A 183 25.20 -15.10 -37.87
C LEU A 183 25.57 -15.61 -36.46
N GLY A 184 24.57 -15.80 -35.59
CA GLY A 184 24.82 -16.28 -34.22
C GLY A 184 23.61 -16.58 -33.31
N GLY A 185 22.36 -16.28 -33.69
CA GLY A 185 21.19 -16.46 -32.80
C GLY A 185 19.85 -16.60 -33.55
N PRO A 186 18.77 -17.04 -32.86
CA PRO A 186 17.50 -17.39 -33.49
C PRO A 186 16.64 -16.17 -33.90
N THR A 187 15.79 -16.37 -34.91
CA THR A 187 15.04 -15.32 -35.62
C THR A 187 13.72 -14.94 -34.95
N GLU A 188 13.73 -14.60 -33.66
CA GLU A 188 12.53 -14.23 -32.89
C GLU A 188 12.65 -12.83 -32.25
N PRO A 189 11.55 -12.08 -32.12
CA PRO A 189 11.60 -10.69 -31.68
C PRO A 189 11.81 -10.55 -30.16
N ALA A 190 12.82 -9.78 -29.78
CA ALA A 190 13.03 -9.29 -28.41
C ALA A 190 12.29 -7.97 -28.16
N TRP A 191 11.98 -7.69 -26.90
CA TRP A 191 11.37 -6.46 -26.41
C TRP A 191 12.40 -5.67 -25.61
N LEU A 192 12.55 -4.38 -25.89
CA LEU A 192 13.23 -3.46 -24.98
C LEU A 192 12.27 -3.18 -23.83
N LEU A 193 12.67 -3.46 -22.58
CA LEU A 193 11.84 -3.21 -21.40
C LEU A 193 12.20 -1.89 -20.72
N ALA A 194 13.48 -1.57 -20.58
CA ALA A 194 13.92 -0.34 -19.94
C ALA A 194 15.21 0.22 -20.54
N ARG A 195 15.38 1.54 -20.43
CA ARG A 195 16.65 2.25 -20.49
C ARG A 195 16.93 2.78 -19.08
N ILE A 196 18.15 2.61 -18.58
CA ILE A 196 18.61 3.13 -17.30
C ILE A 196 19.77 4.07 -17.61
N ASP A 197 19.65 5.32 -17.21
CA ASP A 197 20.67 6.35 -17.37
C ASP A 197 21.48 6.51 -16.08
N LEU A 198 22.78 6.64 -16.24
CA LEU A 198 23.80 6.51 -15.18
C LEU A 198 24.87 7.58 -15.36
N THR A 199 25.28 8.25 -14.28
CA THR A 199 26.41 9.19 -14.29
C THR A 199 27.57 8.67 -13.45
N GLY A 200 28.79 8.74 -13.98
CA GLY A 200 30.01 8.42 -13.23
C GLY A 200 30.24 9.44 -12.11
N GLN A 201 30.52 8.98 -10.89
CA GLN A 201 30.66 9.83 -9.68
C GLN A 201 32.06 9.76 -9.05
N ALA A 202 32.73 8.62 -9.14
CA ALA A 202 34.13 8.47 -8.72
C ALA A 202 34.79 7.30 -9.46
N ALA A 203 36.09 7.40 -9.75
CA ALA A 203 36.84 6.30 -10.37
C ALA A 203 36.74 4.97 -9.58
N GLY A 204 36.22 3.91 -10.22
CA GLY A 204 35.87 2.65 -9.56
C GLY A 204 35.25 1.62 -10.51
N MET A 205 35.04 0.39 -10.04
CA MET A 205 34.39 -0.67 -10.83
C MET A 205 33.16 -1.18 -10.09
N VAL A 206 31.99 -1.02 -10.72
CA VAL A 206 30.71 -1.52 -10.22
C VAL A 206 30.30 -2.74 -11.05
N GLN A 207 29.89 -3.80 -10.37
CA GLN A 207 29.34 -5.00 -10.99
C GLN A 207 27.83 -5.04 -10.70
N GLY A 208 27.03 -5.39 -11.72
CA GLY A 208 25.58 -5.41 -11.64
C GLY A 208 24.98 -6.73 -12.08
N SER A 209 23.93 -7.18 -11.38
CA SER A 209 23.18 -8.42 -11.67
C SER A 209 21.67 -8.16 -11.56
N LEU A 210 20.85 -9.02 -12.17
CA LEU A 210 19.41 -9.02 -11.91
C LEU A 210 19.05 -10.00 -10.78
N GLN A 211 17.95 -9.67 -10.10
CA GLN A 211 17.31 -10.47 -9.05
C GLN A 211 15.80 -10.53 -9.37
N VAL A 212 15.16 -11.67 -9.14
CA VAL A 212 13.68 -11.78 -9.19
C VAL A 212 13.13 -11.25 -7.87
N GLY A 213 12.27 -10.24 -7.90
CA GLY A 213 11.69 -9.67 -6.68
C GLY A 213 10.62 -10.55 -6.02
N SER A 214 10.07 -10.10 -4.90
CA SER A 214 9.14 -10.84 -4.04
C SER A 214 7.92 -11.36 -4.81
N MET A 215 7.42 -10.58 -5.77
CA MET A 215 6.19 -10.89 -6.51
C MET A 215 6.38 -11.82 -7.72
N ALA A 216 7.61 -12.27 -7.98
CA ALA A 216 7.98 -13.19 -9.06
C ALA A 216 7.63 -12.66 -10.49
N ILE A 217 7.61 -13.58 -11.46
CA ILE A 217 7.27 -13.33 -12.86
C ILE A 217 6.23 -14.36 -13.30
N THR A 218 5.23 -13.96 -14.08
CA THR A 218 4.14 -14.83 -14.55
C THR A 218 3.76 -14.54 -16.00
N HIS A 219 3.09 -15.48 -16.68
CA HIS A 219 2.51 -15.29 -18.01
C HIS A 219 0.98 -15.35 -17.98
N GLU A 220 0.34 -14.68 -18.94
CA GLU A 220 -1.12 -14.58 -19.05
C GLU A 220 -1.77 -15.97 -19.17
N GLY A 221 -2.51 -16.37 -18.13
CA GLY A 221 -3.14 -17.69 -18.01
C GLY A 221 -2.39 -18.72 -17.15
N GLU A 222 -1.20 -18.41 -16.63
CA GLU A 222 -0.53 -19.22 -15.60
C GLU A 222 -1.04 -18.83 -14.19
N THR A 223 -1.96 -19.62 -13.61
CA THR A 223 -2.53 -19.37 -12.27
C THR A 223 -1.62 -19.79 -11.10
N THR A 224 -0.34 -20.08 -11.37
CA THR A 224 0.68 -20.48 -10.38
C THR A 224 2.06 -20.02 -10.89
N PRO A 225 2.98 -19.51 -10.04
CA PRO A 225 4.16 -18.75 -10.48
C PRO A 225 5.33 -19.60 -11.05
N PHE A 226 5.06 -20.73 -11.71
CA PHE A 226 6.07 -21.64 -12.25
C PHE A 226 6.68 -21.21 -13.61
N THR A 227 6.57 -19.93 -13.96
CA THR A 227 7.30 -19.36 -15.11
C THR A 227 8.80 -19.61 -14.94
N LYS A 228 9.42 -20.17 -15.98
CA LYS A 228 10.86 -20.47 -15.97
C LYS A 228 11.62 -19.34 -16.64
N VAL A 229 12.65 -18.84 -15.95
CA VAL A 229 13.40 -17.64 -16.30
C VAL A 229 14.88 -17.98 -16.50
N ARG A 230 15.55 -17.19 -17.35
CA ARG A 230 17.01 -17.14 -17.50
C ARG A 230 17.50 -15.71 -17.57
N PHE A 231 18.73 -15.51 -17.13
CA PHE A 231 19.43 -14.24 -17.10
C PHE A 231 20.73 -14.33 -17.91
N GLY A 232 21.01 -13.29 -18.70
CA GLY A 232 22.16 -13.22 -19.59
C GLY A 232 22.37 -14.49 -20.44
N ALA A 233 23.58 -15.06 -20.33
CA ALA A 233 23.99 -16.29 -21.01
C ALA A 233 24.01 -17.53 -20.09
N ASP A 234 23.49 -17.45 -18.86
CA ASP A 234 23.60 -18.56 -17.91
C ASP A 234 22.79 -19.80 -18.39
N PRO A 235 23.41 -21.00 -18.46
CA PRO A 235 22.67 -22.25 -18.70
C PRO A 235 21.68 -22.64 -17.60
N LYS A 236 21.78 -22.09 -16.38
CA LYS A 236 20.84 -22.29 -15.27
C LYS A 236 19.40 -21.93 -15.68
N LEU A 237 18.45 -22.60 -15.05
CA LEU A 237 17.01 -22.37 -15.19
C LEU A 237 16.48 -22.03 -13.80
N TYR A 238 15.87 -20.86 -13.67
CA TYR A 238 15.28 -20.40 -12.43
C TYR A 238 13.76 -20.62 -12.47
N GLU A 239 13.19 -21.12 -11.37
CA GLU A 239 11.73 -21.31 -11.23
C GLU A 239 11.19 -20.26 -10.26
N ALA A 240 10.56 -19.22 -10.82
CA ALA A 240 10.26 -17.97 -10.12
C ALA A 240 9.35 -18.15 -8.88
N ALA A 241 8.56 -19.23 -8.83
CA ALA A 241 7.76 -19.62 -7.67
C ALA A 241 8.60 -19.84 -6.39
N THR A 242 9.80 -20.43 -6.53
CA THR A 242 10.60 -21.01 -5.44
C THR A 242 11.96 -20.34 -5.25
N GLN A 243 12.26 -19.31 -6.03
CA GLN A 243 13.52 -18.56 -6.03
C GLN A 243 13.26 -17.05 -6.13
N ARG A 244 12.30 -16.57 -5.32
CA ARG A 244 12.07 -15.15 -5.06
C ARG A 244 13.25 -14.57 -4.29
N GLU A 245 13.53 -13.30 -4.48
CA GLU A 245 14.61 -12.52 -3.83
C GLU A 245 16.03 -13.10 -4.04
N MET A 246 16.19 -14.09 -4.93
CA MET A 246 17.47 -14.73 -5.19
C MET A 246 18.29 -13.97 -6.23
N THR A 247 19.30 -13.23 -5.78
CA THR A 247 20.34 -12.63 -6.65
C THR A 247 21.17 -13.73 -7.31
N LEU A 248 21.70 -13.49 -8.52
CA LEU A 248 22.52 -14.49 -9.20
C LEU A 248 23.84 -14.76 -8.46
N ASP A 249 23.99 -16.02 -8.04
CA ASP A 249 25.19 -16.58 -7.41
C ASP A 249 26.46 -16.38 -8.26
N VAL A 250 27.18 -15.29 -7.93
CA VAL A 250 28.55 -14.87 -8.33
C VAL A 250 28.83 -14.67 -9.83
N THR A 251 27.86 -14.16 -10.61
CA THR A 251 28.11 -13.70 -12.00
C THR A 251 27.43 -12.37 -12.34
N PRO A 252 28.18 -11.32 -12.73
CA PRO A 252 27.59 -10.06 -13.20
C PRO A 252 26.94 -10.20 -14.58
N GLU A 253 25.84 -9.47 -14.79
CA GLU A 253 25.19 -9.25 -16.08
C GLU A 253 25.58 -7.92 -16.74
N VAL A 254 26.18 -6.99 -15.98
CA VAL A 254 26.81 -5.77 -16.49
C VAL A 254 28.03 -5.42 -15.64
N GLU A 255 29.07 -4.89 -16.28
CA GLU A 255 30.25 -4.34 -15.61
C GLU A 255 30.40 -2.87 -16.01
N LEU A 256 30.56 -1.98 -15.03
CA LEU A 256 30.65 -0.54 -15.22
C LEU A 256 31.98 -0.06 -14.63
N LEU A 257 32.84 0.52 -15.45
CA LEU A 257 34.13 1.07 -15.05
C LEU A 257 34.07 2.60 -15.16
N VAL A 258 34.34 3.30 -14.07
CA VAL A 258 34.52 4.76 -14.07
C VAL A 258 36.01 5.08 -13.98
N VAL A 259 36.48 5.99 -14.82
CA VAL A 259 37.89 6.41 -14.88
C VAL A 259 38.08 7.88 -14.46
N ASP A 260 39.17 8.14 -13.75
CA ASP A 260 39.62 9.46 -13.30
C ASP A 260 40.10 10.28 -14.52
N SER A 261 39.31 11.28 -14.92
CA SER A 261 39.70 12.21 -15.99
C SER A 261 40.42 13.43 -15.43
N LEU A 262 41.72 13.46 -15.65
CA LEU A 262 42.53 14.65 -15.46
C LEU A 262 42.16 15.70 -16.51
N ALA A 263 41.34 16.69 -16.14
CA ALA A 263 40.75 17.68 -17.07
C ALA A 263 41.76 18.23 -18.10
N GLY A 264 41.45 18.07 -19.40
CA GLY A 264 42.35 18.39 -20.51
C GLY A 264 43.19 17.21 -21.04
N ASP A 265 43.20 16.05 -20.39
CA ASP A 265 43.63 14.79 -21.00
C ASP A 265 42.55 14.37 -22.02
N TYR A 266 42.88 14.48 -23.31
CA TYR A 266 41.95 14.27 -24.43
C TYR A 266 42.29 13.03 -25.25
N ASN A 267 43.32 12.29 -24.83
CA ASN A 267 43.70 11.01 -25.42
C ASN A 267 43.54 9.82 -24.43
N HIS A 268 43.36 10.15 -23.15
CA HIS A 268 43.17 9.28 -21.99
C HIS A 268 44.43 8.47 -21.59
N ASP A 269 45.66 8.97 -21.84
CA ASP A 269 46.92 8.35 -21.37
C ASP A 269 47.32 8.65 -19.91
N ASN A 270 46.42 9.32 -19.18
CA ASN A 270 46.51 9.75 -17.78
C ASN A 270 47.49 10.93 -17.57
N ARG A 271 47.56 11.80 -18.58
CA ARG A 271 48.46 12.95 -18.67
C ARG A 271 47.85 14.06 -19.52
N VAL A 272 48.20 15.30 -19.22
CA VAL A 272 47.93 16.43 -20.12
C VAL A 272 49.22 16.83 -20.82
N ASP A 273 49.45 16.37 -22.06
CA ASP A 273 50.61 16.76 -22.86
C ASP A 273 50.25 17.28 -24.28
N ALA A 274 51.22 17.28 -25.21
CA ALA A 274 51.04 17.77 -26.58
C ALA A 274 50.25 16.79 -27.48
N ALA A 275 50.08 15.54 -27.06
CA ALA A 275 49.16 14.60 -27.69
C ALA A 275 47.71 15.08 -27.58
N ASP A 276 47.30 15.60 -26.42
CA ASP A 276 45.92 16.03 -26.14
C ASP A 276 45.53 17.27 -26.93
N TYR A 277 46.46 18.23 -27.06
CA TYR A 277 46.31 19.36 -27.99
C TYR A 277 46.07 18.90 -29.44
N THR A 278 46.58 17.73 -29.81
CA THR A 278 46.36 17.16 -31.14
C THR A 278 44.95 16.60 -31.26
N ALA A 279 44.41 15.95 -30.22
CA ALA A 279 43.03 15.49 -30.16
C ALA A 279 42.01 16.64 -30.17
N TRP A 280 42.14 17.62 -29.28
CA TRP A 280 41.29 18.83 -29.24
C TRP A 280 41.29 19.57 -30.58
N ARG A 281 42.48 19.80 -31.16
CA ARG A 281 42.60 20.53 -32.44
C ARG A 281 41.91 19.79 -33.58
N ASP A 282 41.98 18.47 -33.62
CA ASP A 282 41.43 17.67 -34.71
C ASP A 282 39.91 17.40 -34.53
N THR A 283 39.34 17.78 -33.38
CA THR A 283 37.90 17.78 -33.07
C THR A 283 37.28 19.18 -32.91
N TYR A 284 38.08 20.24 -33.01
CA TYR A 284 37.67 21.63 -32.81
C TYR A 284 36.50 22.08 -33.70
N GLY A 285 35.45 22.61 -33.07
CA GLY A 285 34.22 23.05 -33.71
C GLY A 285 33.14 21.97 -33.86
N ALA A 286 33.31 20.79 -33.25
CA ALA A 286 32.22 19.83 -33.07
C ALA A 286 31.26 20.29 -31.95
N THR A 287 29.97 19.93 -32.07
CA THR A 287 28.92 20.30 -31.10
C THR A 287 27.97 19.13 -30.82
N GLY A 288 27.41 19.06 -29.62
CA GLY A 288 26.55 17.96 -29.15
C GLY A 288 26.98 17.38 -27.79
N ALA A 289 26.28 16.34 -27.33
CA ALA A 289 26.66 15.62 -26.10
C ALA A 289 27.79 14.62 -26.35
N ASN A 290 28.51 14.27 -25.28
CA ASN A 290 29.58 13.25 -25.23
C ASN A 290 30.74 13.53 -26.23
N LEU A 291 31.20 14.78 -26.26
CA LEU A 291 32.32 15.24 -27.06
C LEU A 291 33.67 14.97 -26.35
N PRO A 292 34.66 14.33 -27.00
CA PRO A 292 35.87 13.83 -26.33
C PRO A 292 36.93 14.91 -26.00
N ALA A 293 36.63 16.19 -26.23
CA ALA A 293 37.50 17.30 -25.82
C ALA A 293 36.71 18.54 -25.37
N ASP A 294 35.48 18.31 -24.88
CA ASP A 294 34.66 19.28 -24.16
C ASP A 294 34.97 19.12 -22.66
N SER A 295 35.66 20.09 -22.08
CA SER A 295 36.12 20.11 -20.69
C SER A 295 35.72 21.37 -19.93
N ASP A 296 35.01 22.31 -20.55
CA ASP A 296 34.26 23.33 -19.83
C ASP A 296 32.73 23.09 -19.80
N GLY A 297 32.23 22.12 -20.58
CA GLY A 297 30.86 21.58 -20.49
C GLY A 297 29.82 22.36 -21.31
N ASP A 298 30.23 23.22 -22.25
CA ASP A 298 29.32 24.06 -23.04
C ASP A 298 28.65 23.33 -24.23
N LEU A 299 28.99 22.04 -24.45
CA LEU A 299 28.55 21.17 -25.56
C LEU A 299 29.15 21.54 -26.93
N GLN A 300 30.27 22.28 -26.95
CA GLN A 300 31.00 22.67 -28.17
C GLN A 300 32.52 22.68 -27.96
N ILE A 301 33.28 21.86 -28.70
CA ILE A 301 34.76 21.87 -28.59
C ILE A 301 35.31 23.18 -29.15
N GLY A 302 35.78 24.06 -28.27
CA GLY A 302 36.01 25.46 -28.53
C GLY A 302 37.27 26.05 -27.87
N PRO A 303 37.34 27.40 -27.76
CA PRO A 303 38.49 28.09 -27.18
C PRO A 303 38.61 27.98 -25.66
N GLY A 304 37.53 27.60 -24.96
CA GLY A 304 37.50 27.47 -23.51
C GLY A 304 38.13 26.16 -23.02
N ASP A 305 37.86 25.04 -23.70
CA ASP A 305 38.56 23.75 -23.56
C ASP A 305 40.07 23.88 -23.72
N TYR A 306 40.51 24.62 -24.73
CA TYR A 306 41.93 24.95 -24.91
C TYR A 306 42.48 25.77 -23.74
N GLY A 307 41.64 26.57 -23.08
CA GLY A 307 41.93 27.20 -21.79
C GLY A 307 42.13 26.17 -20.67
N VAL A 308 41.28 25.15 -20.59
CA VAL A 308 41.37 24.05 -19.60
C VAL A 308 42.65 23.24 -19.81
N TRP A 309 42.85 22.64 -20.99
CA TRP A 309 44.08 21.91 -21.35
C TRP A 309 45.35 22.73 -21.09
N ARG A 310 45.31 24.03 -21.39
CA ARG A 310 46.46 24.92 -21.17
C ARG A 310 46.69 25.27 -19.70
N ALA A 311 45.66 25.21 -18.86
CA ALA A 311 45.77 25.38 -17.41
C ALA A 311 46.33 24.12 -16.73
N THR A 312 46.04 22.93 -17.26
CA THR A 312 46.42 21.63 -16.69
C THR A 312 47.66 20.99 -17.33
N TYR A 313 48.14 21.50 -18.47
CA TYR A 313 49.32 20.97 -19.20
C TYR A 313 50.54 20.66 -18.31
N GLY A 314 51.00 19.41 -18.39
CA GLY A 314 52.08 18.85 -17.58
C GLY A 314 51.62 18.13 -16.32
N SER A 315 50.32 18.09 -16.03
CA SER A 315 49.74 17.28 -14.96
C SER A 315 49.69 15.80 -15.35
N VAL A 316 49.70 14.93 -14.33
CA VAL A 316 49.52 13.47 -14.44
C VAL A 316 48.76 12.97 -13.21
N SER A 317 47.87 11.98 -13.35
CA SER A 317 47.25 11.35 -12.17
C SER A 317 48.09 10.18 -11.66
N GLY A 318 47.94 9.85 -10.37
CA GLY A 318 48.62 8.74 -9.69
C GLY A 318 49.46 9.13 -8.48
N CYS A 319 49.27 8.42 -7.36
CA CYS A 319 49.90 8.72 -6.08
C CYS A 319 51.43 8.58 -6.08
N ALA A 320 52.12 9.65 -5.69
CA ALA A 320 53.54 9.59 -5.36
C ALA A 320 53.76 8.80 -4.05
N ASN A 321 54.16 7.54 -4.16
CA ASN A 321 54.53 6.71 -3.00
C ASN A 321 55.71 7.32 -2.23
N ALA A 322 55.42 7.96 -1.10
CA ALA A 322 56.42 8.53 -0.20
C ALA A 322 57.19 7.41 0.53
N VAL A 323 58.36 7.06 0.02
CA VAL A 323 59.21 5.97 0.53
C VAL A 323 59.67 6.26 1.97
N PRO A 324 59.34 5.41 2.97
CA PRO A 324 59.88 5.53 4.32
C PRO A 324 61.36 5.11 4.36
N GLU A 325 62.23 5.95 4.91
CA GLU A 325 63.65 5.59 5.08
C GLU A 325 63.86 4.50 6.17
N PRO A 326 64.68 3.46 5.91
CA PRO A 326 64.93 2.42 6.89
C PRO A 326 65.88 2.90 8.01
N THR A 327 65.40 2.93 9.25
CA THR A 327 66.21 3.34 10.41
C THR A 327 67.37 2.35 10.68
N PRO A 328 68.64 2.80 10.70
CA PRO A 328 69.82 1.91 10.64
C PRO A 328 70.19 1.23 11.96
N LEU A 329 69.25 1.05 12.90
CA LEU A 329 69.53 0.54 14.26
C LEU A 329 69.30 -0.96 14.44
N VAL A 330 68.38 -1.60 13.71
CA VAL A 330 68.09 -3.04 13.88
C VAL A 330 69.24 -3.91 13.37
N LEU A 331 69.90 -3.51 12.28
CA LEU A 331 71.02 -4.26 11.70
C LEU A 331 72.27 -4.27 12.60
N ALA A 332 72.42 -3.28 13.48
CA ALA A 332 73.50 -3.21 14.46
C ALA A 332 73.32 -4.23 15.61
N ALA A 333 72.09 -4.52 16.01
CA ALA A 333 71.78 -5.45 17.10
C ALA A 333 72.05 -6.92 16.71
N LEU A 334 71.70 -7.31 15.48
CA LEU A 334 71.81 -8.71 15.03
C LEU A 334 73.26 -9.19 14.80
N ILE A 335 74.20 -8.28 14.60
CA ILE A 335 75.63 -8.60 14.45
C ILE A 335 76.29 -8.93 15.80
N ALA A 336 75.74 -8.45 16.92
CA ALA A 336 76.32 -8.60 18.26
C ALA A 336 76.18 -10.01 18.87
N VAL A 337 75.23 -10.83 18.40
CA VAL A 337 74.92 -12.15 19.00
C VAL A 337 75.55 -13.32 18.22
N ALA A 338 75.90 -13.12 16.94
CA ALA A 338 76.36 -14.18 16.05
C ALA A 338 77.86 -14.57 16.19
N THR A 339 78.62 -13.95 17.09
CA THR A 339 80.10 -14.10 17.16
C THR A 339 80.62 -14.83 18.43
N ALA A 340 79.76 -15.54 19.16
CA ALA A 340 80.10 -16.19 20.45
C ALA A 340 79.91 -17.73 20.50
N VAL A 341 80.12 -18.45 19.38
CA VAL A 341 80.16 -19.93 19.42
C VAL A 341 81.54 -20.43 19.87
N GLY A 342 81.58 -21.07 21.06
CA GLY A 342 82.75 -21.75 21.63
C GLY A 342 83.54 -20.90 22.63
N LEU A 343 83.85 -21.35 23.84
CA LEU A 343 84.23 -22.71 24.26
C LEU A 343 83.96 -22.98 25.77
N ARG A 344 83.51 -24.21 26.11
CA ARG A 344 83.87 -24.98 27.34
C ARG A 344 83.62 -24.31 28.72
N ARG A 345 82.72 -24.80 29.61
CA ARG A 345 82.69 -26.15 30.24
C ARG A 345 81.47 -26.35 31.18
N VAL A 346 81.15 -27.61 31.45
CA VAL A 346 80.18 -28.19 32.45
C VAL A 346 80.92 -28.30 33.83
N PRO A 347 80.32 -28.42 35.07
CA PRO A 347 79.09 -29.19 35.36
C PRO A 347 78.19 -28.94 36.63
N ARG A 348 77.00 -29.59 36.59
CA ARG A 348 76.26 -30.33 37.67
C ARG A 348 75.46 -29.63 38.80
N THR A 349 74.38 -30.35 39.18
CA THR A 349 73.46 -30.25 40.35
C THR A 349 72.32 -29.22 40.30
N ALA A 350 71.15 -29.43 40.96
CA ALA A 350 70.18 -30.56 40.96
C ALA A 350 69.03 -30.31 41.98
N LEU A 351 67.80 -30.76 41.62
CA LEU A 351 66.66 -31.08 42.52
C LEU A 351 65.87 -29.96 43.26
N LEU A 352 64.56 -30.23 43.38
CA LEU A 352 63.58 -29.76 44.40
C LEU A 352 63.15 -28.26 44.36
N ALA A 353 61.92 -27.88 44.73
CA ALA A 353 60.74 -28.64 45.22
C ALA A 353 59.40 -28.03 44.71
N ALA A 354 58.28 -28.69 45.03
CA ALA A 354 56.91 -28.17 44.86
C ALA A 354 56.38 -27.51 46.15
N ALA A 355 55.12 -27.04 46.12
CA ALA A 355 54.47 -26.02 46.98
C ALA A 355 54.79 -24.58 46.52
N VAL A 356 53.86 -23.63 46.56
CA VAL A 356 52.62 -23.53 47.37
C VAL A 356 51.33 -23.59 46.54
N ALA A 357 50.29 -24.20 47.12
CA ALA A 357 48.89 -23.99 46.76
C ALA A 357 48.08 -23.75 48.05
N MET A 358 46.84 -23.26 47.92
CA MET A 358 45.92 -22.82 48.98
C MET A 358 46.27 -21.45 49.61
N GLY A 359 45.41 -20.47 49.35
CA GLY A 359 45.47 -19.11 49.90
C GLY A 359 44.78 -18.13 48.95
N HIS A 360 43.60 -17.63 49.35
CA HIS A 360 42.69 -16.77 48.56
C HIS A 360 41.85 -17.49 47.48
N ALA A 361 40.87 -18.26 47.95
CA ALA A 361 39.56 -18.20 47.30
C ALA A 361 38.92 -16.87 47.75
N THR A 362 39.11 -15.81 46.96
CA THR A 362 38.17 -14.68 46.96
C THR A 362 36.89 -15.19 46.31
N GLU A 363 35.75 -14.92 46.92
CA GLU A 363 34.46 -15.08 46.23
C GLU A 363 34.48 -14.15 45.02
N ALA A 364 34.56 -14.74 43.82
CA ALA A 364 34.33 -14.01 42.59
C ALA A 364 32.85 -13.63 42.59
N ARG A 365 32.58 -12.36 42.89
CA ARG A 365 31.24 -11.80 42.75
C ARG A 365 30.94 -11.78 41.25
N ALA A 366 29.90 -12.49 40.84
CA ALA A 366 29.43 -12.51 39.45
C ALA A 366 29.35 -11.09 38.90
N VAL A 367 29.93 -10.90 37.73
CA VAL A 367 29.86 -9.67 36.96
C VAL A 367 28.66 -9.80 36.00
N LEU A 368 27.84 -8.76 35.91
CA LEU A 368 26.87 -8.63 34.84
C LEU A 368 27.60 -8.14 33.59
N LEU A 369 27.45 -8.84 32.48
CA LEU A 369 28.15 -8.61 31.23
C LEU A 369 27.15 -8.35 30.12
N ASP A 370 27.28 -7.20 29.45
CA ASP A 370 26.61 -6.96 28.18
C ASP A 370 27.20 -7.93 27.13
N ALA A 371 26.34 -8.63 26.38
CA ALA A 371 26.76 -9.57 25.33
C ALA A 371 25.99 -9.34 24.03
N ASN A 372 26.72 -9.08 22.96
CA ASN A 372 26.18 -8.72 21.66
C ASN A 372 26.38 -9.86 20.67
N TRP A 373 25.33 -10.23 19.94
CA TRP A 373 25.46 -11.11 18.78
C TRP A 373 26.28 -10.40 17.70
N ASN A 374 27.27 -11.08 17.12
CA ASN A 374 28.17 -10.50 16.13
C ASN A 374 28.35 -11.32 14.85
N PHE A 375 27.58 -12.41 14.70
CA PHE A 375 27.69 -13.29 13.54
C PHE A 375 26.73 -12.89 12.43
N VAL A 376 27.28 -12.71 11.23
CA VAL A 376 26.54 -12.37 10.01
C VAL A 376 25.83 -13.62 9.48
N GLY A 377 24.53 -13.73 9.71
CA GLY A 377 23.68 -14.85 9.25
C GLY A 377 23.38 -15.91 10.31
N ASP A 378 22.89 -17.07 9.87
CA ASP A 378 22.43 -18.16 10.75
C ASP A 378 23.51 -18.72 11.66
N GLY A 379 23.22 -18.88 12.95
CA GLY A 379 24.19 -19.39 13.90
C GLY A 379 23.62 -19.98 15.19
N ASN A 380 24.37 -20.93 15.76
CA ASN A 380 24.04 -21.55 17.04
C ASN A 380 24.46 -20.67 18.23
N TRP A 381 23.58 -20.50 19.21
CA TRP A 381 23.84 -19.82 20.48
C TRP A 381 25.07 -20.37 21.19
N SER A 382 25.26 -21.70 21.20
CA SER A 382 26.39 -22.36 21.85
C SER A 382 27.77 -22.01 21.26
N ASN A 383 27.83 -21.39 20.08
CA ASN A 383 29.09 -21.03 19.45
C ASN A 383 29.63 -19.69 19.99
N SER A 384 30.67 -19.76 20.83
CA SER A 384 31.33 -18.55 21.37
C SER A 384 32.03 -17.66 20.33
N PHE A 385 32.09 -18.06 19.05
CA PHE A 385 32.55 -17.19 17.96
C PHE A 385 31.45 -16.27 17.41
N ASN A 386 30.20 -16.43 17.84
CA ASN A 386 29.07 -15.60 17.40
C ASN A 386 28.74 -14.45 18.37
N TRP A 387 29.56 -14.28 19.40
CA TRP A 387 29.40 -13.31 20.47
C TRP A 387 30.66 -12.46 20.61
N ASP A 388 30.50 -11.21 21.07
CA ASP A 388 31.63 -10.34 21.42
C ASP A 388 32.31 -10.75 22.75
N THR A 389 31.59 -11.46 23.61
CA THR A 389 32.07 -12.04 24.86
C THR A 389 32.89 -13.33 24.63
N PRO A 390 33.87 -13.67 25.51
CA PRO A 390 34.77 -14.81 25.28
C PRO A 390 34.12 -16.21 25.37
N THR A 391 32.84 -16.29 25.74
CA THR A 391 32.04 -17.49 25.97
C THR A 391 30.59 -17.18 25.67
N ALA A 392 29.86 -18.11 25.03
CA ALA A 392 28.43 -17.94 24.77
C ALA A 392 27.64 -17.59 26.06
N PRO A 393 26.75 -16.57 26.03
CA PRO A 393 25.99 -16.13 27.21
C PRO A 393 25.18 -17.25 27.84
N ASN A 394 25.47 -17.56 29.11
CA ASN A 394 24.71 -18.48 29.94
C ASN A 394 25.11 -18.28 31.40
N ASN A 395 24.16 -17.91 32.25
CA ASN A 395 24.39 -17.50 33.63
C ASN A 395 25.05 -18.62 34.47
N GLY A 396 26.08 -18.26 35.23
CA GLY A 396 26.74 -19.23 36.11
C GLY A 396 27.80 -18.62 37.03
N ALA A 397 28.99 -18.33 36.49
CA ALA A 397 30.05 -17.64 37.23
C ALA A 397 29.89 -16.11 37.14
N ASP A 398 29.50 -15.65 35.96
CA ASP A 398 29.06 -14.31 35.61
C ASP A 398 27.61 -14.40 35.08
N THR A 399 26.92 -13.27 34.92
CA THR A 399 25.57 -13.21 34.33
C THR A 399 25.51 -12.23 33.17
N TYR A 400 24.46 -12.32 32.33
CA TYR A 400 24.44 -11.68 31.01
C TYR A 400 23.16 -10.90 30.74
N ASP A 401 23.31 -9.67 30.25
CA ASP A 401 22.28 -8.95 29.50
C ASP A 401 22.62 -9.08 28.01
N VAL A 402 21.71 -9.63 27.21
CA VAL A 402 21.97 -9.99 25.81
C VAL A 402 21.25 -9.03 24.86
N MET A 403 21.97 -8.52 23.86
CA MET A 403 21.41 -7.78 22.74
C MET A 403 21.64 -8.50 21.41
N ILE A 404 20.55 -8.79 20.71
CA ILE A 404 20.51 -9.13 19.29
C ILE A 404 20.05 -7.84 18.59
N GLY A 405 21.00 -7.06 18.11
CA GLY A 405 20.80 -5.67 17.66
C GLY A 405 20.99 -5.47 16.15
N PRO A 406 20.49 -4.35 15.61
CA PRO A 406 20.36 -4.10 14.18
C PRO A 406 21.73 -3.90 13.51
N LEU A 407 22.33 -5.02 13.08
CA LEU A 407 23.67 -5.06 12.49
C LEU A 407 23.66 -5.52 11.03
N PHE A 408 22.55 -6.09 10.56
CA PHE A 408 22.42 -6.72 9.25
C PHE A 408 21.14 -6.24 8.55
N ALA A 409 21.14 -6.27 7.22
CA ALA A 409 20.01 -5.84 6.38
C ALA A 409 19.49 -7.04 5.56
N PHE A 410 19.33 -8.18 6.24
CA PHE A 410 18.88 -9.45 5.69
C PHE A 410 18.53 -10.43 6.83
N PRO A 411 17.49 -11.26 6.68
CA PRO A 411 17.06 -12.23 7.69
C PRO A 411 18.15 -13.22 8.17
N TYR A 412 18.15 -13.53 9.47
CA TYR A 412 19.07 -14.48 10.08
C TYR A 412 18.51 -15.17 11.33
N ALA A 413 18.88 -16.44 11.54
CA ALA A 413 18.42 -17.24 12.68
C ALA A 413 19.48 -17.40 13.79
N VAL A 414 19.19 -16.83 14.97
CA VAL A 414 19.88 -17.12 16.24
C VAL A 414 19.28 -18.37 16.86
N THR A 415 19.91 -19.52 16.61
CA THR A 415 19.40 -20.84 17.03
C THR A 415 19.84 -21.20 18.44
N VAL A 416 18.92 -21.28 19.39
CA VAL A 416 19.16 -21.74 20.78
C VAL A 416 19.20 -23.28 20.79
N ASP A 417 20.41 -23.82 20.62
CA ASP A 417 20.70 -25.25 20.50
C ASP A 417 21.05 -25.95 21.83
N VAL A 418 21.15 -25.19 22.92
CA VAL A 418 21.44 -25.65 24.29
C VAL A 418 20.54 -24.92 25.30
N PRO A 419 20.29 -25.44 26.51
CA PRO A 419 19.52 -24.70 27.52
C PRO A 419 20.25 -23.43 27.97
N VAL A 420 19.55 -22.30 27.97
CA VAL A 420 20.07 -20.96 28.27
C VAL A 420 19.32 -20.33 29.43
N THR A 421 20.05 -19.67 30.31
CA THR A 421 19.50 -18.74 31.31
C THR A 421 20.32 -17.46 31.27
N ILE A 422 19.66 -16.31 31.17
CA ILE A 422 20.27 -14.97 31.14
C ILE A 422 19.49 -14.01 32.03
N ASP A 423 20.07 -12.84 32.33
CA ASP A 423 19.42 -11.81 33.13
C ASP A 423 18.54 -10.89 32.26
N GLY A 424 19.04 -10.42 31.11
CA GLY A 424 18.29 -9.58 30.18
C GLY A 424 18.31 -10.09 28.74
N LEU A 425 17.24 -9.83 27.98
CA LEU A 425 17.19 -10.01 26.52
C LEU A 425 16.56 -8.80 25.82
N SER A 426 17.26 -8.32 24.78
CA SER A 426 16.76 -7.37 23.80
C SER A 426 16.92 -7.92 22.39
N VAL A 427 15.84 -7.96 21.61
CA VAL A 427 15.84 -8.31 20.18
C VAL A 427 15.37 -7.07 19.41
N ALA A 428 16.34 -6.20 19.13
CA ALA A 428 16.13 -4.85 18.57
C ALA A 428 16.30 -4.80 17.03
N ASP A 429 16.39 -5.97 16.40
CA ASP A 429 16.61 -6.17 14.97
C ASP A 429 15.36 -6.86 14.37
N PRO A 430 14.67 -6.25 13.38
CA PRO A 430 13.49 -6.84 12.77
C PRO A 430 13.79 -8.07 11.90
N ASP A 431 15.01 -8.19 11.36
CA ASP A 431 15.41 -9.34 10.51
C ASP A 431 15.86 -10.56 11.35
N ALA A 432 16.01 -10.40 12.67
CA ALA A 432 16.44 -11.46 13.56
C ALA A 432 15.32 -12.46 13.90
N THR A 433 15.59 -13.75 13.72
CA THR A 433 14.77 -14.84 14.27
C THR A 433 15.47 -15.50 15.46
N LEU A 434 14.88 -15.46 16.66
CA LEU A 434 15.32 -16.26 17.80
C LEU A 434 14.62 -17.62 17.79
N ASP A 435 15.31 -18.67 17.32
CA ASP A 435 14.75 -20.03 17.17
C ASP A 435 15.16 -20.95 18.34
N ILE A 436 14.21 -21.21 19.23
CA ILE A 436 14.39 -22.09 20.39
C ILE A 436 14.12 -23.55 19.97
N GLN A 437 15.19 -24.27 19.61
CA GLN A 437 15.10 -25.62 19.04
C GLN A 437 15.25 -26.72 20.11
N ASN A 438 14.12 -27.34 20.50
CA ASN A 438 14.03 -28.43 21.48
C ASN A 438 14.72 -28.11 22.84
N SER A 439 14.76 -26.82 23.19
CA SER A 439 15.56 -26.28 24.29
C SER A 439 14.75 -25.32 25.16
N SER A 440 15.31 -24.97 26.32
CA SER A 440 14.72 -24.01 27.26
C SER A 440 15.54 -22.73 27.32
N PHE A 441 14.85 -21.60 27.26
CA PHE A 441 15.41 -20.25 27.36
C PHE A 441 14.72 -19.50 28.51
N VAL A 442 15.50 -18.97 29.45
CA VAL A 442 14.99 -18.36 30.69
C VAL A 442 15.59 -16.97 30.87
N VAL A 443 14.74 -15.97 31.10
CA VAL A 443 15.13 -14.57 31.35
C VAL A 443 14.75 -14.19 32.79
N ASN A 444 15.74 -13.79 33.59
CA ASN A 444 15.55 -13.56 35.04
C ASN A 444 15.08 -12.13 35.39
N SER A 445 15.41 -11.16 34.54
CA SER A 445 15.05 -9.74 34.65
C SER A 445 14.49 -9.25 33.31
N THR A 446 15.10 -8.24 32.68
CA THR A 446 14.48 -7.48 31.58
C THR A 446 14.22 -8.32 30.34
N LEU A 447 12.99 -8.28 29.84
CA LEU A 447 12.64 -8.73 28.50
C LEU A 447 12.04 -7.57 27.72
N ASP A 448 12.78 -7.06 26.73
CA ASP A 448 12.26 -6.04 25.82
C ASP A 448 11.27 -6.66 24.81
N PRO A 449 10.41 -5.84 24.15
CA PRO A 449 9.55 -6.32 23.07
C PRO A 449 10.33 -7.02 21.95
N PHE A 450 9.78 -8.11 21.42
CA PHE A 450 10.33 -8.79 20.26
C PHE A 450 10.01 -8.01 18.99
N ILE A 451 10.99 -7.20 18.54
CA ILE A 451 10.94 -6.48 17.26
C ILE A 451 11.19 -7.45 16.09
N GLY A 452 12.01 -8.49 16.30
CA GLY A 452 12.19 -9.62 15.39
C GLY A 452 11.20 -10.77 15.62
N VAL A 453 11.48 -11.93 15.03
CA VAL A 453 10.65 -13.14 15.13
C VAL A 453 11.07 -14.02 16.31
N LEU A 454 10.14 -14.39 17.18
CA LEU A 454 10.33 -15.46 18.15
C LEU A 454 9.86 -16.78 17.54
N LYS A 455 10.69 -17.83 17.57
CA LYS A 455 10.35 -19.15 17.04
C LYS A 455 10.55 -20.24 18.09
N LEU A 456 9.54 -21.10 18.27
CA LEU A 456 9.51 -22.20 19.23
C LEU A 456 9.41 -23.54 18.47
N SER A 457 10.54 -24.22 18.31
CA SER A 457 10.68 -25.38 17.43
C SER A 457 10.91 -26.69 18.19
N GLY A 458 10.00 -27.66 18.06
CA GLY A 458 10.18 -29.03 18.53
C GLY A 458 9.47 -29.37 19.85
N ALA A 459 9.81 -30.53 20.41
CA ALA A 459 9.00 -31.20 21.44
C ALA A 459 9.18 -30.65 22.87
N MET A 460 10.14 -29.74 23.08
CA MET A 460 10.54 -29.20 24.39
C MET A 460 10.96 -27.72 24.29
N ALA A 461 10.51 -26.99 23.26
CA ALA A 461 10.86 -25.59 23.08
C ALA A 461 10.14 -24.72 24.12
N SER A 462 10.87 -24.00 24.97
CA SER A 462 10.25 -23.14 25.98
C SER A 462 10.95 -21.80 26.18
N LEU A 463 10.17 -20.72 26.24
CA LEU A 463 10.60 -19.40 26.73
C LEU A 463 9.92 -19.11 28.08
N GLU A 464 10.70 -18.70 29.08
CA GLU A 464 10.23 -18.37 30.42
C GLU A 464 10.76 -17.00 30.89
N SER A 465 9.85 -16.05 31.13
CA SER A 465 10.12 -14.78 31.81
C SER A 465 9.84 -14.92 33.31
N VAL A 466 10.89 -14.85 34.12
CA VAL A 466 10.84 -15.08 35.59
C VAL A 466 10.64 -13.78 36.37
N SER A 467 10.92 -12.63 35.75
CA SER A 467 10.99 -11.32 36.40
C SER A 467 9.63 -10.76 36.84
N GLY A 468 8.57 -11.09 36.11
CA GLY A 468 7.29 -10.38 36.15
C GLY A 468 7.06 -9.43 34.97
N ASP A 469 7.96 -9.40 33.98
CA ASP A 469 7.82 -8.58 32.77
C ASP A 469 6.90 -9.23 31.72
N PRO A 470 6.18 -8.43 30.91
CA PRO A 470 5.36 -8.91 29.81
C PRO A 470 6.20 -9.48 28.67
N VAL A 471 5.67 -10.46 27.95
CA VAL A 471 6.12 -10.77 26.59
C VAL A 471 5.31 -9.91 25.64
N VAL A 472 5.97 -9.10 24.83
CA VAL A 472 5.34 -8.32 23.75
C VAL A 472 5.89 -8.80 22.41
N ILE A 473 4.99 -9.15 21.49
CA ILE A 473 5.32 -9.61 20.13
C ILE A 473 4.93 -8.49 19.17
N GLU A 474 5.94 -7.81 18.61
CA GLU A 474 5.72 -6.73 17.62
C GLU A 474 5.72 -7.26 16.18
N GLN A 475 6.41 -8.39 15.91
CA GLN A 475 6.46 -8.98 14.56
C GLN A 475 5.85 -10.38 14.41
N SER A 476 6.38 -11.42 15.09
CA SER A 476 5.80 -12.77 14.99
C SER A 476 6.25 -13.70 16.11
N LEU A 477 5.34 -14.60 16.52
CA LEU A 477 5.66 -15.82 17.27
C LEU A 477 5.26 -17.03 16.42
N LEU A 478 6.26 -17.77 15.92
CA LEU A 478 6.06 -19.01 15.17
C LEU A 478 6.23 -20.22 16.09
N SER A 479 5.30 -21.17 16.08
CA SER A 479 5.46 -22.45 16.77
C SER A 479 5.40 -23.62 15.79
N GLU A 480 6.41 -24.48 15.85
CA GLU A 480 6.65 -25.56 14.89
C GLU A 480 6.92 -26.92 15.56
N ALA A 481 6.23 -27.95 15.08
CA ALA A 481 6.60 -29.36 15.19
C ALA A 481 6.84 -29.92 16.61
N GLY A 482 5.98 -29.60 17.59
CA GLY A 482 6.03 -30.33 18.87
C GLY A 482 5.11 -29.81 19.98
N SER A 483 5.73 -29.33 21.06
CA SER A 483 5.03 -28.78 22.21
C SER A 483 5.81 -27.56 22.69
N GLY A 484 5.42 -26.41 22.18
CA GLY A 484 5.95 -25.11 22.58
C GLY A 484 5.35 -24.66 23.90
N LEU A 485 6.17 -24.06 24.76
CA LEU A 485 5.76 -23.49 26.04
C LEU A 485 6.19 -22.03 26.11
N LEU A 486 5.24 -21.13 26.35
CA LEU A 486 5.51 -19.74 26.71
C LEU A 486 5.04 -19.53 28.16
N ASN A 487 5.93 -19.11 29.05
CA ASN A 487 5.60 -18.73 30.43
C ASN A 487 5.99 -17.26 30.65
N ALA A 488 5.02 -16.42 31.00
CA ALA A 488 5.21 -14.97 31.10
C ALA A 488 4.36 -14.34 32.22
N ALA A 489 4.60 -13.07 32.55
CA ALA A 489 3.68 -12.33 33.42
C ALA A 489 2.36 -12.02 32.70
N SER A 490 2.46 -11.51 31.47
CA SER A 490 1.36 -11.26 30.55
C SER A 490 1.88 -11.38 29.11
N LEU A 491 0.98 -11.54 28.16
CA LEU A 491 1.30 -11.56 26.72
C LEU A 491 0.52 -10.45 26.02
N THR A 492 1.21 -9.66 25.20
CA THR A 492 0.59 -8.75 24.23
C THR A 492 1.07 -9.12 22.84
N ASN A 493 0.13 -9.45 21.95
CA ASN A 493 0.41 -9.68 20.54
C ASN A 493 -0.06 -8.48 19.71
N ASN A 494 0.86 -7.79 19.04
CA ASN A 494 0.56 -6.69 18.12
C ASN A 494 0.61 -7.15 16.64
N SER A 495 1.04 -8.40 16.37
CA SER A 495 1.17 -8.96 15.03
C SER A 495 0.67 -10.42 14.97
N LEU A 496 1.48 -11.38 14.52
CA LEU A 496 1.05 -12.76 14.28
C LEU A 496 1.57 -13.75 15.34
N ILE A 497 0.68 -14.52 15.98
CA ILE A 497 1.04 -15.78 16.64
C ILE A 497 0.53 -16.94 15.78
N HIS A 498 1.45 -17.65 15.11
CA HIS A 498 1.12 -18.76 14.21
C HIS A 498 1.58 -20.10 14.80
N VAL A 499 0.63 -20.97 15.11
CA VAL A 499 0.89 -22.36 15.52
C VAL A 499 0.74 -23.26 14.29
N THR A 500 1.85 -23.57 13.63
CA THR A 500 1.87 -24.35 12.38
C THR A 500 1.59 -25.84 12.59
N SER A 501 2.00 -26.39 13.74
CA SER A 501 2.00 -27.83 13.99
C SER A 501 2.36 -28.17 15.43
N GLY A 502 1.66 -29.16 16.01
CA GLY A 502 1.79 -29.49 17.43
C GLY A 502 1.02 -28.50 18.31
N ALA A 503 1.41 -28.35 19.57
CA ALA A 503 0.71 -27.51 20.53
C ALA A 503 1.58 -26.35 21.03
N LEU A 504 1.07 -25.12 21.01
CA LEU A 504 1.61 -24.00 21.77
C LEU A 504 0.78 -23.81 23.03
N SER A 505 1.42 -23.91 24.20
CA SER A 505 0.78 -23.65 25.49
C SER A 505 1.34 -22.36 26.09
N VAL A 506 0.47 -21.36 26.25
CA VAL A 506 0.79 -20.03 26.78
C VAL A 506 0.27 -19.94 28.20
N PHE A 507 1.16 -19.87 29.19
CA PHE A 507 0.83 -19.63 30.59
C PHE A 507 1.16 -18.17 30.94
N THR A 508 0.20 -17.45 31.52
CA THR A 508 0.45 -16.08 32.01
C THR A 508 -0.03 -15.88 33.45
N GLY A 509 0.73 -15.11 34.25
CA GLY A 509 0.31 -14.70 35.59
C GLY A 509 -0.82 -13.65 35.61
N GLY A 510 -1.04 -12.98 34.47
CA GLY A 510 -2.04 -11.94 34.22
C GLY A 510 -2.66 -12.09 32.83
N SER A 511 -2.96 -10.97 32.17
CA SER A 511 -3.72 -10.94 30.92
C SER A 511 -2.96 -11.47 29.71
N ILE A 512 -3.72 -12.00 28.75
CA ILE A 512 -3.33 -12.11 27.35
C ILE A 512 -4.12 -11.05 26.58
N GLN A 513 -3.45 -10.26 25.75
CA GLN A 513 -4.03 -9.30 24.82
C GLN A 513 -3.67 -9.72 23.41
N ASN A 514 -4.67 -9.74 22.53
CA ASN A 514 -4.47 -9.91 21.09
C ASN A 514 -4.97 -8.65 20.40
N ASN A 515 -4.06 -7.87 19.83
CA ASN A 515 -4.37 -6.65 19.10
C ASN A 515 -4.30 -6.88 17.57
N ASN A 516 -4.05 -8.12 17.14
CA ASN A 516 -3.93 -8.53 15.74
C ASN A 516 -4.26 -10.04 15.63
N GLU A 517 -3.45 -10.91 15.01
CA GLU A 517 -3.87 -12.27 14.61
C GLU A 517 -3.27 -13.43 15.44
N PHE A 518 -4.15 -14.33 15.87
CA PHE A 518 -3.82 -15.70 16.26
C PHE A 518 -4.21 -16.66 15.14
N GLN A 519 -3.26 -17.44 14.62
CA GLN A 519 -3.47 -18.38 13.52
C GLN A 519 -3.10 -19.80 13.97
N VAL A 520 -3.98 -20.78 13.75
CA VAL A 520 -3.79 -22.17 14.22
C VAL A 520 -4.00 -23.17 13.07
N ASP A 521 -2.94 -23.81 12.58
CA ASP A 521 -3.00 -24.67 11.40
C ASP A 521 -3.68 -26.03 11.63
N ALA A 522 -3.97 -26.73 10.53
CA ALA A 522 -4.68 -28.00 10.53
C ALA A 522 -4.01 -29.09 11.40
N GLY A 523 -4.60 -29.38 12.56
CA GLY A 523 -4.06 -30.34 13.52
C GLY A 523 -3.00 -29.76 14.47
N ALA A 524 -2.88 -28.44 14.53
CA ALA A 524 -2.20 -27.72 15.61
C ALA A 524 -3.18 -27.35 16.75
N GLU A 525 -2.64 -27.00 17.92
CA GLU A 525 -3.40 -26.59 19.10
C GLU A 525 -2.81 -25.30 19.69
N LEU A 526 -3.63 -24.25 19.88
CA LEU A 526 -3.28 -23.07 20.67
C LEU A 526 -4.04 -23.12 21.99
N ASN A 527 -3.29 -23.33 23.08
CA ASN A 527 -3.79 -23.50 24.43
C ASN A 527 -3.40 -22.28 25.28
N LEU A 528 -4.36 -21.41 25.58
CA LEU A 528 -4.14 -20.24 26.43
C LEU A 528 -4.53 -20.56 27.88
N LEU A 529 -3.61 -20.34 28.83
CA LEU A 529 -3.82 -20.55 30.27
C LEU A 529 -3.48 -19.28 31.06
N PRO A 530 -4.33 -18.22 30.96
CA PRO A 530 -4.08 -16.95 31.60
C PRO A 530 -4.53 -16.89 33.07
N GLY A 531 -3.85 -16.06 33.86
CA GLY A 531 -4.19 -15.78 35.27
C GLY A 531 -5.44 -14.90 35.46
N VAL A 532 -6.03 -14.41 34.37
CA VAL A 532 -7.32 -13.70 34.31
C VAL A 532 -8.04 -14.07 33.00
N ALA A 533 -9.36 -14.02 32.97
CA ALA A 533 -10.14 -14.36 31.77
C ALA A 533 -9.68 -13.55 30.53
N TYR A 534 -9.37 -14.27 29.45
CA TYR A 534 -9.03 -13.68 28.15
C TYR A 534 -10.25 -13.01 27.50
N ALA A 535 -10.04 -11.83 26.89
CA ALA A 535 -11.03 -11.13 26.10
C ALA A 535 -10.51 -10.97 24.66
N HIS A 536 -11.35 -11.29 23.69
CA HIS A 536 -11.06 -11.23 22.26
C HIS A 536 -11.95 -10.14 21.66
N THR A 537 -11.41 -8.93 21.50
CA THR A 537 -12.17 -7.68 21.29
C THR A 537 -11.32 -6.67 20.51
N GLY A 538 -11.97 -5.74 19.79
CA GLY A 538 -11.27 -4.74 18.98
C GLY A 538 -10.65 -5.37 17.72
N PRO A 539 -9.40 -5.04 17.34
CA PRO A 539 -8.74 -5.60 16.15
C PRO A 539 -8.29 -7.07 16.30
N ALA A 540 -8.76 -7.79 17.32
CA ALA A 540 -8.39 -9.18 17.56
C ALA A 540 -8.94 -10.14 16.48
N VAL A 541 -8.08 -10.98 15.94
CA VAL A 541 -8.42 -11.98 14.93
C VAL A 541 -8.01 -13.38 15.40
N LEU A 542 -8.87 -14.38 15.17
CA LEU A 542 -8.57 -15.81 15.32
C LEU A 542 -8.86 -16.55 14.02
N ARG A 543 -7.81 -17.06 13.35
CA ARG A 543 -7.89 -17.82 12.10
C ARG A 543 -7.35 -19.25 12.19
N GLY A 544 -7.52 -20.00 11.11
CA GLY A 544 -6.91 -21.31 10.91
C GLY A 544 -7.88 -22.48 11.08
N SER A 545 -7.34 -23.70 11.05
CA SER A 545 -8.08 -24.97 11.03
C SER A 545 -7.62 -26.01 12.07
N GLY A 546 -6.96 -25.54 13.12
CA GLY A 546 -6.58 -26.34 14.29
C GLY A 546 -7.59 -26.28 15.42
N THR A 547 -7.10 -26.44 16.65
CA THR A 547 -7.89 -26.29 17.88
C THR A 547 -7.45 -25.08 18.67
N PHE A 548 -8.40 -24.21 19.04
CA PHE A 548 -8.20 -23.14 19.99
C PHE A 548 -8.85 -23.48 21.33
N ALA A 549 -8.13 -23.26 22.42
CA ALA A 549 -8.61 -23.49 23.77
C ALA A 549 -8.10 -22.40 24.73
N VAL A 550 -8.92 -22.10 25.74
CA VAL A 550 -8.65 -21.05 26.72
C VAL A 550 -9.15 -21.50 28.09
N ASP A 551 -8.27 -21.46 29.10
CA ASP A 551 -8.67 -21.48 30.51
C ASP A 551 -9.32 -20.13 30.82
N SER A 552 -10.61 -20.18 31.15
CA SER A 552 -11.48 -19.01 31.32
C SER A 552 -11.79 -18.69 32.79
N ASP A 553 -11.43 -19.59 33.72
CA ASP A 553 -11.58 -19.39 35.17
C ASP A 553 -10.25 -19.24 35.94
N ALA A 554 -9.12 -19.35 35.23
CA ALA A 554 -7.75 -19.32 35.73
C ALA A 554 -7.43 -20.46 36.71
N SER A 555 -8.01 -21.65 36.50
CA SER A 555 -7.73 -22.85 37.31
C SER A 555 -6.36 -23.47 37.05
N GLY A 556 -5.69 -23.09 35.96
CA GLY A 556 -4.42 -23.67 35.47
C GLY A 556 -4.65 -24.94 34.64
N SER A 557 -5.84 -25.09 34.05
CA SER A 557 -6.24 -26.28 33.29
C SER A 557 -7.40 -25.96 32.35
N ILE A 558 -7.28 -26.36 31.08
CA ILE A 558 -8.39 -26.33 30.12
C ILE A 558 -9.38 -27.48 30.38
N ASP A 559 -10.68 -27.20 30.34
CA ASP A 559 -11.75 -28.22 30.33
C ASP A 559 -12.91 -27.94 29.32
N LEU A 560 -14.06 -28.62 29.46
CA LEU A 560 -15.21 -28.53 28.54
C LEU A 560 -16.30 -27.53 29.00
N PHE A 561 -16.12 -26.90 30.16
CA PHE A 561 -16.96 -25.83 30.69
C PHE A 561 -16.33 -24.45 30.45
N ASP A 562 -15.05 -24.40 30.12
CA ASP A 562 -14.38 -23.19 29.66
C ASP A 562 -15.12 -22.48 28.53
N THR A 563 -14.99 -21.15 28.46
CA THR A 563 -15.72 -20.33 27.49
C THR A 563 -14.80 -19.35 26.78
N PHE A 564 -14.58 -19.59 25.49
CA PHE A 564 -14.05 -18.57 24.59
C PHE A 564 -15.15 -17.54 24.28
N THR A 565 -14.88 -16.26 24.55
CA THR A 565 -15.82 -15.16 24.31
C THR A 565 -15.32 -14.28 23.17
N ASN A 566 -16.03 -14.30 22.04
CA ASN A 566 -15.73 -13.53 20.84
C ASN A 566 -16.47 -12.18 20.83
N GLY A 567 -15.73 -11.08 20.77
CA GLY A 567 -16.18 -9.72 20.46
C GLY A 567 -15.31 -9.02 19.41
N ALA A 568 -14.73 -9.80 18.49
CA ALA A 568 -13.95 -9.38 17.33
C ALA A 568 -14.10 -10.43 16.20
N LEU A 569 -13.05 -10.80 15.46
CA LEU A 569 -13.16 -11.65 14.27
C LEU A 569 -12.70 -13.10 14.49
N VAL A 570 -13.61 -14.06 14.23
CA VAL A 570 -13.28 -15.50 14.12
C VAL A 570 -13.52 -15.98 12.69
N SER A 571 -12.51 -16.59 12.07
CA SER A 571 -12.48 -16.98 10.65
C SER A 571 -11.95 -18.43 10.49
N PRO A 572 -12.79 -19.46 10.26
CA PRO A 572 -12.39 -20.87 10.39
C PRO A 572 -11.48 -21.49 9.30
N GLY A 573 -10.41 -20.81 8.87
CA GLY A 573 -9.37 -21.43 8.05
C GLY A 573 -8.18 -20.50 7.73
N ASN A 574 -7.33 -20.96 6.80
CA ASN A 574 -6.80 -20.09 5.75
C ASN A 574 -7.67 -20.28 4.47
N SER A 575 -8.96 -20.47 4.76
CA SER A 575 -10.18 -20.73 4.00
C SER A 575 -10.17 -21.47 2.65
N PRO A 576 -11.07 -22.45 2.43
CA PRO A 576 -12.04 -22.99 3.40
C PRO A 576 -11.44 -24.05 4.37
N GLY A 577 -11.74 -23.97 5.66
CA GLY A 577 -11.23 -24.82 6.75
C GLY A 577 -12.28 -25.29 7.78
N ILE A 578 -11.80 -25.79 8.93
CA ILE A 578 -12.61 -26.12 10.12
C ILE A 578 -11.80 -25.72 11.36
N LEU A 579 -12.23 -24.70 12.09
CA LEU A 579 -11.65 -24.31 13.38
C LEU A 579 -12.40 -25.01 14.51
N THR A 580 -11.67 -25.60 15.46
CA THR A 580 -12.26 -26.22 16.64
C THR A 580 -12.08 -25.33 17.87
N ILE A 581 -13.18 -24.98 18.55
CA ILE A 581 -13.14 -24.37 19.89
C ILE A 581 -13.34 -25.50 20.91
N ALA A 582 -12.35 -25.76 21.77
CA ALA A 582 -12.37 -26.95 22.64
C ALA A 582 -13.52 -26.96 23.67
N GLY A 583 -13.82 -25.79 24.25
CA GLY A 583 -14.87 -25.60 25.26
C GLY A 583 -16.18 -25.08 24.67
N ASN A 584 -16.77 -24.09 25.35
CA ASN A 584 -17.91 -23.31 24.88
C ASN A 584 -17.44 -22.13 24.01
N TYR A 585 -18.33 -21.70 23.12
CA TYR A 585 -18.20 -20.50 22.31
C TYR A 585 -19.31 -19.50 22.67
N THR A 586 -18.96 -18.25 22.95
CA THR A 586 -19.94 -17.17 23.17
C THR A 586 -19.57 -15.98 22.28
N GLN A 587 -20.37 -15.73 21.25
CA GLN A 587 -20.26 -14.51 20.45
C GLN A 587 -21.08 -13.40 21.09
N THR A 588 -20.49 -12.21 21.17
CA THR A 588 -21.13 -10.98 21.67
C THR A 588 -21.71 -10.17 20.52
N THR A 589 -22.42 -9.08 20.83
CA THR A 589 -23.02 -8.17 19.82
C THR A 589 -21.98 -7.51 18.90
N SER A 590 -20.72 -7.43 19.32
CA SER A 590 -19.59 -6.89 18.54
C SER A 590 -18.73 -7.98 17.90
N GLY A 591 -19.05 -9.26 18.11
CA GLY A 591 -18.31 -10.36 17.52
C GLY A 591 -18.82 -10.72 16.13
N THR A 592 -17.89 -11.11 15.27
CA THR A 592 -18.13 -11.60 13.91
C THR A 592 -17.65 -13.05 13.79
N LEU A 593 -18.47 -13.88 13.14
CA LEU A 593 -18.05 -15.17 12.60
C LEU A 593 -18.06 -15.08 11.08
N GLU A 594 -16.90 -15.20 10.46
CA GLU A 594 -16.69 -15.23 9.02
C GLU A 594 -16.79 -16.68 8.50
N ILE A 595 -17.44 -16.89 7.35
CA ILE A 595 -17.61 -18.20 6.72
C ILE A 595 -17.52 -18.05 5.20
N GLU A 596 -16.45 -18.53 4.59
CA GLU A 596 -16.24 -18.56 3.14
C GLU A 596 -16.84 -19.82 2.51
N ILE A 597 -17.38 -19.68 1.29
CA ILE A 597 -18.20 -20.70 0.62
C ILE A 597 -17.82 -20.82 -0.86
N THR A 598 -16.89 -21.73 -1.14
CA THR A 598 -16.57 -22.25 -2.50
C THR A 598 -17.32 -23.55 -2.86
N GLY A 599 -18.22 -24.05 -2.00
CA GLY A 599 -19.12 -25.17 -2.29
C GLY A 599 -19.55 -26.01 -1.08
N LEU A 600 -20.17 -27.17 -1.32
CA LEU A 600 -20.97 -27.92 -0.33
C LEU A 600 -20.20 -28.86 0.62
N THR A 601 -18.86 -28.80 0.71
CA THR A 601 -18.05 -29.68 1.58
C THR A 601 -17.32 -28.89 2.66
N ALA A 602 -17.64 -29.10 3.94
CA ALA A 602 -16.94 -28.44 5.05
C ALA A 602 -15.42 -28.74 5.03
N GLY A 603 -14.58 -27.79 5.45
CA GLY A 603 -13.12 -27.97 5.58
C GLY A 603 -12.34 -28.12 4.28
N SER A 604 -12.96 -27.77 3.15
CA SER A 604 -12.34 -27.88 1.82
C SER A 604 -13.09 -27.10 0.75
N LYS A 605 -14.38 -26.80 0.98
CA LYS A 605 -15.24 -26.01 0.11
C LYS A 605 -16.12 -25.01 0.89
N HIS A 606 -16.43 -25.19 2.17
CA HIS A 606 -16.89 -24.11 3.05
C HIS A 606 -16.31 -24.22 4.45
N ASP A 607 -16.29 -23.11 5.16
CA ASP A 607 -15.85 -23.04 6.56
C ASP A 607 -16.84 -23.65 7.54
N ARG A 608 -16.31 -24.11 8.68
CA ARG A 608 -17.14 -24.53 9.81
C ARG A 608 -16.46 -24.27 11.15
N LEU A 609 -17.19 -23.66 12.09
CA LEU A 609 -16.79 -23.61 13.49
C LEU A 609 -17.31 -24.86 14.22
N ASP A 610 -16.41 -25.69 14.76
CA ASP A 610 -16.78 -26.84 15.59
C ASP A 610 -16.56 -26.50 17.08
N VAL A 611 -17.65 -26.40 17.83
CA VAL A 611 -17.62 -26.06 19.26
C VAL A 611 -17.78 -27.33 20.09
N GLY A 612 -16.78 -27.67 20.91
CA GLY A 612 -16.74 -28.90 21.70
C GLY A 612 -17.88 -29.02 22.73
N SER A 613 -18.39 -27.88 23.20
CA SER A 613 -19.44 -27.79 24.22
C SER A 613 -20.65 -26.98 23.71
N GLY A 614 -21.13 -25.96 24.44
CA GLY A 614 -22.24 -25.08 24.04
C GLY A 614 -21.82 -23.88 23.19
N ALA A 615 -22.71 -23.43 22.31
CA ALA A 615 -22.54 -22.21 21.52
C ALA A 615 -23.64 -21.18 21.86
N THR A 616 -23.25 -19.94 22.12
CA THR A 616 -24.15 -18.80 22.32
C THR A 616 -23.85 -17.76 21.25
N LEU A 617 -24.86 -17.33 20.51
CA LEU A 617 -24.71 -16.48 19.32
C LEU A 617 -25.42 -15.13 19.47
N ALA A 618 -24.74 -14.09 18.99
CA ALA A 618 -25.15 -12.69 18.82
C ALA A 618 -24.20 -12.08 17.74
N GLY A 619 -24.34 -10.80 17.41
CA GLY A 619 -23.43 -10.09 16.51
C GLY A 619 -23.57 -10.51 15.04
N GLN A 620 -22.48 -10.39 14.27
CA GLN A 620 -22.46 -10.62 12.82
C GLN A 620 -22.16 -12.08 12.46
N LEU A 621 -22.91 -12.60 11.50
CA LEU A 621 -22.45 -13.69 10.63
C LEU A 621 -22.08 -13.10 9.28
N ASP A 622 -20.88 -13.38 8.80
CA ASP A 622 -20.48 -13.12 7.43
C ASP A 622 -20.49 -14.40 6.58
N LEU A 623 -20.85 -14.27 5.30
CA LEU A 623 -21.02 -15.35 4.34
C LEU A 623 -20.41 -14.95 2.98
N ALA A 624 -19.10 -15.17 2.82
CA ALA A 624 -18.38 -14.82 1.61
C ALA A 624 -18.46 -15.92 0.54
N ILE A 625 -19.30 -15.75 -0.48
CA ILE A 625 -19.56 -16.77 -1.52
C ILE A 625 -18.67 -16.52 -2.74
N SER A 626 -17.49 -17.16 -2.79
CA SER A 626 -16.55 -17.05 -3.90
C SER A 626 -16.52 -18.31 -4.78
N SER A 627 -16.48 -18.16 -6.10
CA SER A 627 -16.44 -19.26 -7.11
C SER A 627 -17.59 -20.29 -7.09
N PHE A 628 -18.53 -20.21 -6.15
CA PHE A 628 -19.68 -21.10 -6.03
C PHE A 628 -20.95 -20.45 -6.60
N THR A 629 -21.82 -21.26 -7.20
CA THR A 629 -23.18 -20.84 -7.57
C THR A 629 -24.18 -21.71 -6.81
N PRO A 630 -24.71 -21.25 -5.67
CA PRO A 630 -25.69 -22.01 -4.90
C PRO A 630 -26.91 -22.39 -5.73
N SER A 631 -27.47 -23.56 -5.44
CA SER A 631 -28.73 -24.02 -6.05
C SER A 631 -29.84 -24.01 -5.01
N ALA A 632 -31.03 -23.52 -5.37
CA ALA A 632 -32.19 -23.59 -4.50
C ALA A 632 -32.48 -25.04 -4.08
N SER A 633 -32.67 -25.28 -2.78
CA SER A 633 -32.73 -26.58 -2.09
C SER A 633 -31.39 -27.26 -1.76
N THR A 634 -30.25 -26.55 -1.84
CA THR A 634 -28.99 -26.99 -1.19
C THR A 634 -28.82 -26.35 0.19
N GLU A 635 -28.10 -27.02 1.09
CA GLU A 635 -27.74 -26.46 2.40
C GLU A 635 -26.32 -26.85 2.80
N ILE A 636 -25.71 -26.04 3.68
CA ILE A 636 -24.40 -26.27 4.31
C ILE A 636 -24.53 -26.14 5.83
N THR A 637 -23.55 -26.64 6.60
CA THR A 637 -23.51 -26.55 8.06
C THR A 637 -22.28 -25.75 8.47
N ILE A 638 -22.51 -24.56 9.02
CA ILE A 638 -21.47 -23.54 9.27
C ILE A 638 -20.98 -23.52 10.72
N LEU A 639 -21.77 -24.10 11.64
CA LEU A 639 -21.39 -24.28 13.03
C LEU A 639 -21.93 -25.61 13.54
N THR A 640 -21.15 -26.35 14.34
CA THR A 640 -21.65 -27.46 15.17
C THR A 640 -21.34 -27.21 16.65
N ALA A 641 -22.18 -27.75 17.54
CA ALA A 641 -21.99 -27.65 18.98
C ALA A 641 -22.19 -29.03 19.64
N GLY A 642 -21.24 -29.45 20.47
CA GLY A 642 -21.29 -30.72 21.20
C GLY A 642 -22.40 -30.80 22.25
N ALA A 643 -22.90 -29.67 22.74
CA ALA A 643 -24.01 -29.57 23.70
C ALA A 643 -25.26 -28.90 23.09
N THR A 644 -25.32 -27.56 23.10
CA THR A 644 -26.47 -26.79 22.61
C THR A 644 -26.06 -25.49 21.92
N VAL A 645 -26.69 -25.17 20.79
CA VAL A 645 -26.70 -23.81 20.23
C VAL A 645 -27.83 -23.00 20.89
N SER A 646 -27.56 -21.75 21.21
CA SER A 646 -28.53 -20.79 21.77
C SER A 646 -28.27 -19.37 21.26
N GLY A 647 -29.29 -18.50 21.36
CA GLY A 647 -29.26 -17.19 20.70
C GLY A 647 -29.40 -17.32 19.18
N GLY A 648 -28.76 -16.41 18.47
CA GLY A 648 -28.69 -16.33 17.02
C GLY A 648 -27.94 -15.06 16.63
N PHE A 649 -27.36 -15.01 15.43
CA PHE A 649 -26.70 -13.80 14.95
C PHE A 649 -27.73 -12.65 14.84
N ASP A 650 -27.33 -11.46 15.27
CA ASP A 650 -28.17 -10.28 15.22
C ASP A 650 -28.42 -9.89 13.76
N TYR A 651 -27.38 -9.84 12.92
CA TYR A 651 -27.50 -9.65 11.48
C TYR A 651 -26.58 -10.57 10.69
N VAL A 652 -26.80 -10.59 9.37
CA VAL A 652 -26.03 -11.39 8.41
C VAL A 652 -25.57 -10.47 7.28
N HIS A 653 -24.27 -10.45 7.01
CA HIS A 653 -23.68 -9.90 5.78
C HIS A 653 -23.43 -11.05 4.79
N VAL A 654 -23.47 -10.77 3.49
CA VAL A 654 -23.28 -11.78 2.43
C VAL A 654 -22.69 -11.10 1.19
N THR A 655 -21.66 -11.72 0.61
CA THR A 655 -21.11 -11.33 -0.70
C THR A 655 -21.18 -12.48 -1.70
N GLY A 656 -21.32 -12.17 -2.99
CA GLY A 656 -21.32 -13.15 -4.09
C GLY A 656 -22.61 -13.95 -4.27
N LEU A 657 -23.72 -13.55 -3.64
CA LEU A 657 -24.97 -14.30 -3.67
C LEU A 657 -25.77 -14.04 -4.98
N PRO A 658 -26.14 -15.06 -5.77
CA PRO A 658 -26.90 -14.83 -6.99
C PRO A 658 -28.32 -14.30 -6.72
N SER A 659 -28.74 -13.25 -7.45
CA SER A 659 -30.05 -12.57 -7.36
C SER A 659 -31.31 -13.42 -7.59
N THR A 660 -31.17 -14.73 -7.76
CA THR A 660 -32.25 -15.72 -7.94
C THR A 660 -32.29 -16.77 -6.83
N VAL A 661 -31.32 -16.77 -5.92
CA VAL A 661 -31.17 -17.75 -4.84
C VAL A 661 -30.85 -17.01 -3.55
N ALA A 662 -31.79 -17.01 -2.61
CA ALA A 662 -31.59 -16.46 -1.28
C ALA A 662 -30.93 -17.46 -0.33
N GLN A 663 -30.24 -16.92 0.67
CA GLN A 663 -29.78 -17.64 1.86
C GLN A 663 -30.82 -17.53 2.98
N ARG A 664 -30.91 -18.55 3.83
CA ARG A 664 -31.63 -18.49 5.11
C ARG A 664 -30.85 -19.25 6.17
N VAL A 665 -30.50 -18.57 7.25
CA VAL A 665 -29.87 -19.21 8.42
C VAL A 665 -30.93 -20.00 9.20
N VAL A 666 -30.58 -21.22 9.61
CA VAL A 666 -31.42 -22.12 10.40
C VAL A 666 -30.64 -22.59 11.62
N TYR A 667 -31.10 -22.16 12.79
CA TYR A 667 -30.55 -22.53 14.09
C TYR A 667 -31.24 -23.80 14.60
N ASN A 668 -30.51 -24.92 14.66
CA ASN A 668 -30.96 -26.16 15.26
C ASN A 668 -30.35 -26.31 16.67
N ALA A 669 -30.79 -27.31 17.43
CA ALA A 669 -30.32 -27.51 18.80
C ALA A 669 -28.81 -27.77 18.93
N SER A 670 -28.14 -28.29 17.89
CA SER A 670 -26.72 -28.67 17.90
C SER A 670 -25.94 -28.26 16.64
N ASP A 671 -26.56 -27.52 15.71
CA ASP A 671 -25.89 -27.01 14.51
C ASP A 671 -26.57 -25.74 13.98
N VAL A 672 -25.82 -24.96 13.20
CA VAL A 672 -26.34 -23.84 12.40
C VAL A 672 -26.09 -24.11 10.92
N ARG A 673 -27.13 -23.89 10.11
CA ARG A 673 -27.12 -24.18 8.68
C ARG A 673 -27.46 -22.95 7.86
N VAL A 674 -26.85 -22.85 6.68
CA VAL A 674 -27.30 -21.93 5.64
C VAL A 674 -28.04 -22.73 4.59
N GLN A 675 -29.34 -22.45 4.41
CA GLN A 675 -30.18 -23.03 3.38
C GLN A 675 -30.31 -22.08 2.20
N PHE A 676 -29.94 -22.56 1.00
CA PHE A 676 -30.12 -21.84 -0.25
C PHE A 676 -31.50 -22.15 -0.83
N VAL A 677 -32.30 -21.12 -1.13
CA VAL A 677 -33.72 -21.24 -1.51
C VAL A 677 -34.09 -20.29 -2.65
N ALA A 678 -35.22 -20.53 -3.31
CA ALA A 678 -35.75 -19.59 -4.27
C ALA A 678 -36.22 -18.30 -3.58
N THR A 679 -36.01 -17.16 -4.23
CA THR A 679 -36.49 -15.86 -3.76
C THR A 679 -38.02 -15.73 -3.84
N SER A 680 -38.57 -14.81 -3.05
CA SER A 680 -39.98 -14.40 -3.07
C SER A 680 -40.10 -12.90 -3.33
N THR A 681 -41.25 -12.43 -3.80
CA THR A 681 -41.48 -11.02 -4.19
C THR A 681 -42.69 -10.43 -3.47
N PRO A 682 -42.58 -10.10 -2.16
CA PRO A 682 -43.66 -9.46 -1.43
C PRO A 682 -43.92 -8.03 -1.93
N THR A 683 -45.13 -7.77 -2.45
CA THR A 683 -45.54 -6.43 -2.89
C THR A 683 -45.95 -5.56 -1.71
N PHE A 684 -45.26 -4.43 -1.53
CA PHE A 684 -45.69 -3.38 -0.62
C PHE A 684 -47.05 -2.82 -1.02
N THR A 685 -47.92 -2.53 -0.03
CA THR A 685 -49.21 -1.87 -0.26
C THR A 685 -49.34 -0.69 0.69
N ALA A 686 -49.08 0.52 0.18
CA ALA A 686 -49.18 1.75 0.96
C ALA A 686 -50.63 1.99 1.43
N THR A 687 -50.84 2.09 2.74
CA THR A 687 -52.16 2.38 3.36
C THR A 687 -52.13 3.60 4.27
N GLY A 688 -51.44 4.66 3.83
CA GLY A 688 -51.27 5.92 4.56
C GLY A 688 -49.88 6.08 5.18
N THR A 689 -49.59 7.32 5.59
CA THR A 689 -48.29 7.76 6.12
C THR A 689 -47.87 7.01 7.39
N GLY A 690 -46.66 6.43 7.39
CA GLY A 690 -46.06 5.78 8.56
C GLY A 690 -46.38 4.28 8.66
N ALA A 691 -45.86 3.48 7.74
CA ALA A 691 -45.95 2.02 7.79
C ALA A 691 -44.76 1.41 8.55
N SER A 692 -44.94 0.32 9.29
CA SER A 692 -43.80 -0.46 9.83
C SER A 692 -43.42 -1.57 8.85
N TRP A 693 -42.13 -1.79 8.64
CA TRP A 693 -41.56 -2.91 7.86
C TRP A 693 -42.24 -4.25 8.15
N SER A 694 -42.49 -4.52 9.44
CA SER A 694 -43.12 -5.74 9.95
C SER A 694 -44.58 -5.96 9.49
N THR A 695 -45.29 -4.91 9.07
CA THR A 695 -46.73 -4.94 8.71
C THR A 695 -47.02 -4.46 7.29
N ALA A 696 -46.07 -3.76 6.66
CA ALA A 696 -46.16 -3.11 5.35
C ALA A 696 -46.54 -4.03 4.17
N PHE A 697 -46.35 -5.35 4.31
CA PHE A 697 -46.47 -6.35 3.24
C PHE A 697 -47.66 -7.30 3.41
N GLY A 698 -48.72 -6.86 4.09
CA GLY A 698 -50.02 -7.54 4.08
C GLY A 698 -50.18 -8.72 5.05
N GLY A 699 -49.23 -8.95 5.97
CA GLY A 699 -49.38 -9.88 7.09
C GLY A 699 -48.17 -10.75 7.41
N SER A 700 -47.14 -10.74 6.57
CA SER A 700 -45.82 -11.35 6.82
C SER A 700 -44.74 -10.32 6.51
N ALA A 701 -43.81 -10.12 7.45
CA ALA A 701 -42.65 -9.25 7.25
C ALA A 701 -41.72 -9.81 6.16
N PRO A 702 -40.97 -8.96 5.43
CA PRO A 702 -39.86 -9.41 4.61
C PRO A 702 -38.79 -10.12 5.44
N ASP A 703 -38.10 -11.05 4.79
CA ASP A 703 -36.99 -11.84 5.31
C ASP A 703 -35.84 -11.90 4.28
N SER A 704 -34.74 -12.59 4.60
CA SER A 704 -33.61 -12.77 3.67
C SER A 704 -33.97 -13.46 2.34
N THR A 705 -35.19 -14.00 2.20
CA THR A 705 -35.71 -14.56 0.93
C THR A 705 -36.48 -13.57 0.07
N SER A 706 -36.70 -12.35 0.57
CA SER A 706 -37.65 -11.38 0.03
C SER A 706 -36.97 -10.33 -0.86
N ILE A 707 -37.26 -10.34 -2.17
CA ILE A 707 -36.97 -9.23 -3.08
C ILE A 707 -37.99 -8.13 -2.80
N VAL A 708 -37.54 -7.03 -2.19
CA VAL A 708 -38.38 -5.92 -1.76
C VAL A 708 -38.31 -4.76 -2.75
N THR A 709 -39.48 -4.22 -3.12
CA THR A 709 -39.57 -2.95 -3.85
C THR A 709 -40.55 -2.04 -3.12
N LEU A 710 -40.06 -0.88 -2.68
CA LEU A 710 -40.86 0.18 -2.09
C LEU A 710 -41.09 1.27 -3.14
N PHE A 711 -42.37 1.43 -3.49
CA PHE A 711 -42.92 2.45 -4.39
C PHE A 711 -44.31 2.87 -3.87
N THR A 712 -44.78 4.06 -4.22
CA THR A 712 -46.12 4.52 -3.82
C THR A 712 -47.20 3.95 -4.74
N ASN A 713 -48.37 3.64 -4.17
CA ASN A 713 -49.49 3.06 -4.92
C ASN A 713 -50.53 4.11 -5.39
N VAL A 714 -50.24 5.41 -5.22
CA VAL A 714 -51.17 6.51 -5.49
C VAL A 714 -50.40 7.71 -6.09
N PRO A 715 -50.30 7.82 -7.42
CA PRO A 715 -49.57 8.91 -8.07
C PRO A 715 -50.17 10.28 -7.76
N GLY A 716 -49.34 11.22 -7.27
CA GLY A 716 -49.80 12.51 -6.74
C GLY A 716 -50.43 12.35 -5.35
N GLY A 717 -49.77 11.56 -4.50
CA GLY A 717 -50.16 11.25 -3.15
C GLY A 717 -49.63 12.28 -2.14
N ALA A 718 -49.12 11.77 -1.03
CA ALA A 718 -48.27 12.48 -0.10
C ALA A 718 -47.08 11.56 0.21
N ASP A 719 -45.94 12.14 0.55
CA ASP A 719 -44.71 11.39 0.84
C ASP A 719 -44.92 10.26 1.86
N GLN A 720 -44.25 9.13 1.64
CA GLN A 720 -44.45 7.90 2.41
C GLN A 720 -43.18 7.50 3.17
N THR A 721 -43.30 7.31 4.48
CA THR A 721 -42.24 6.72 5.30
C THR A 721 -42.60 5.29 5.69
N VAL A 722 -41.68 4.36 5.45
CA VAL A 722 -41.66 3.00 6.02
C VAL A 722 -40.59 2.96 7.09
N THR A 723 -40.90 2.49 8.29
CA THR A 723 -39.94 2.42 9.41
C THR A 723 -39.55 0.98 9.70
N VAL A 724 -38.24 0.70 9.67
CA VAL A 724 -37.62 -0.49 10.26
C VAL A 724 -37.34 -0.20 11.73
N SER A 725 -37.67 -1.14 12.61
CA SER A 725 -37.47 -1.02 14.06
C SER A 725 -37.04 -2.36 14.62
N ALA A 726 -36.41 -2.37 15.79
CA ALA A 726 -35.90 -3.59 16.42
C ALA A 726 -36.95 -4.74 16.41
N PRO A 727 -36.58 -5.96 15.96
CA PRO A 727 -37.52 -7.07 15.86
C PRO A 727 -38.07 -7.45 17.25
N THR A 728 -39.32 -7.91 17.29
CA THR A 728 -39.91 -8.34 18.57
C THR A 728 -39.35 -9.71 18.94
N VAL A 729 -39.05 -9.96 20.22
CA VAL A 729 -38.43 -11.22 20.67
C VAL A 729 -39.18 -12.44 20.12
N GLY A 730 -38.52 -13.21 19.25
CA GLY A 730 -39.10 -14.39 18.57
C GLY A 730 -39.75 -14.12 17.20
N THR A 731 -39.61 -12.93 16.61
CA THR A 731 -39.95 -12.69 15.19
C THR A 731 -38.76 -12.97 14.28
N VAL A 732 -38.99 -12.96 12.96
CA VAL A 732 -37.93 -13.02 11.95
C VAL A 732 -37.07 -11.75 12.03
N PRO A 733 -35.74 -11.81 11.83
CA PRO A 733 -34.86 -10.64 11.72
C PRO A 733 -35.32 -9.65 10.63
N ASN A 734 -34.95 -8.38 10.79
CA ASN A 734 -35.13 -7.38 9.73
C ASN A 734 -34.20 -7.71 8.56
N ALA A 735 -34.75 -8.34 7.51
CA ALA A 735 -33.95 -8.76 6.36
C ALA A 735 -34.68 -8.65 5.01
N ALA A 736 -33.91 -8.61 3.92
CA ALA A 736 -34.32 -8.71 2.53
C ALA A 736 -33.29 -9.51 1.72
N HIS A 737 -33.70 -10.09 0.58
CA HIS A 737 -32.75 -10.62 -0.40
C HIS A 737 -32.11 -9.47 -1.20
N SER A 738 -32.93 -8.53 -1.66
CA SER A 738 -32.53 -7.31 -2.36
C SER A 738 -33.56 -6.21 -2.07
N LEU A 739 -33.14 -4.94 -2.16
CA LEU A 739 -33.99 -3.80 -1.83
C LEU A 739 -33.93 -2.74 -2.93
N LEU A 740 -35.09 -2.27 -3.39
CA LEU A 740 -35.23 -1.12 -4.28
C LEU A 740 -36.19 -0.09 -3.69
N LEU A 741 -35.71 1.15 -3.52
CA LEU A 741 -36.48 2.33 -3.09
C LEU A 741 -36.60 3.26 -4.30
N SER A 742 -37.78 3.40 -4.91
CA SER A 742 -37.93 4.27 -6.08
C SER A 742 -39.39 4.58 -6.40
N ASP A 743 -39.67 5.81 -6.83
CA ASP A 743 -41.00 6.26 -7.27
C ASP A 743 -40.91 7.26 -8.44
N THR A 744 -42.01 7.47 -9.16
CA THR A 744 -42.08 8.37 -10.33
C THR A 744 -42.72 9.74 -10.05
N THR A 745 -43.38 9.92 -8.91
CA THR A 745 -44.16 11.13 -8.59
C THR A 745 -44.03 11.65 -7.18
N ASP A 746 -43.84 10.78 -6.17
CA ASP A 746 -43.97 11.14 -4.74
C ASP A 746 -42.82 10.52 -3.93
N ASN A 747 -42.33 11.18 -2.86
CA ASN A 747 -41.14 10.67 -2.15
C ASN A 747 -41.46 9.40 -1.33
N ILE A 748 -40.54 8.44 -1.33
CA ILE A 748 -40.63 7.25 -0.48
C ILE A 748 -39.35 6.99 0.32
N THR A 749 -39.46 7.19 1.64
CA THR A 749 -38.37 6.99 2.60
C THR A 749 -38.48 5.62 3.29
N LEU A 750 -37.38 4.87 3.34
CA LEU A 750 -37.18 3.81 4.32
C LEU A 750 -36.31 4.36 5.45
N ALA A 751 -36.84 4.43 6.66
CA ALA A 751 -36.10 4.87 7.85
C ALA A 751 -35.76 3.66 8.73
N ILE A 752 -34.48 3.39 8.93
CA ILE A 752 -33.97 2.39 9.86
C ILE A 752 -33.70 3.11 11.18
N SER A 753 -34.33 2.67 12.28
CA SER A 753 -34.25 3.38 13.56
C SER A 753 -33.89 2.47 14.73
N ASN A 754 -32.70 2.72 15.29
CA ASN A 754 -32.08 2.01 16.41
C ASN A 754 -32.14 0.47 16.24
N THR A 755 -31.77 0.01 15.04
CA THR A 755 -31.82 -1.40 14.61
C THR A 755 -30.92 -1.61 13.39
N TYR A 756 -30.60 -2.87 13.09
CA TYR A 756 -30.08 -3.26 11.79
C TYR A 756 -31.21 -3.47 10.74
N LEU A 757 -30.82 -3.48 9.46
CA LEU A 757 -31.46 -4.18 8.34
C LEU A 757 -30.37 -4.98 7.58
N SER A 758 -30.63 -6.24 7.27
CA SER A 758 -29.76 -7.09 6.43
C SER A 758 -30.33 -7.21 5.01
N VAL A 759 -29.56 -6.89 3.99
CA VAL A 759 -29.89 -7.05 2.58
C VAL A 759 -28.85 -7.97 1.94
N SER A 760 -29.31 -9.02 1.26
CA SER A 760 -28.43 -10.16 0.92
C SER A 760 -27.67 -10.01 -0.40
N THR A 761 -27.89 -8.89 -1.09
CA THR A 761 -27.30 -8.45 -2.36
C THR A 761 -27.35 -6.91 -2.38
N THR A 762 -27.59 -6.26 -3.54
CA THR A 762 -27.68 -4.80 -3.65
C THR A 762 -28.92 -4.18 -2.97
N THR A 763 -28.68 -3.08 -2.26
CA THR A 763 -29.66 -2.05 -1.90
C THR A 763 -29.57 -0.90 -2.91
N THR A 764 -30.67 -0.56 -3.57
CA THR A 764 -30.72 0.51 -4.58
C THR A 764 -31.66 1.62 -4.16
N ILE A 765 -31.16 2.85 -4.14
CA ILE A 765 -31.96 4.07 -3.98
C ILE A 765 -32.06 4.74 -5.36
N GLY A 766 -33.23 4.64 -5.98
CA GLY A 766 -33.56 5.27 -7.26
C GLY A 766 -34.24 6.63 -7.09
N LEU A 767 -34.69 7.19 -8.22
CA LEU A 767 -35.49 8.43 -8.27
C LEU A 767 -36.60 8.46 -7.20
N ASN A 768 -36.70 9.57 -6.46
CA ASN A 768 -37.63 9.85 -5.36
C ASN A 768 -37.57 8.83 -4.18
N GLY A 769 -36.62 7.91 -4.18
CA GLY A 769 -36.32 7.03 -3.07
C GLY A 769 -35.40 7.71 -2.06
N ALA A 770 -35.63 7.45 -0.77
CA ALA A 770 -34.72 7.84 0.30
C ALA A 770 -34.46 6.68 1.28
N LEU A 771 -33.22 6.53 1.73
CA LEU A 771 -32.86 5.70 2.88
C LEU A 771 -32.35 6.62 4.00
N GLU A 772 -32.79 6.37 5.23
CA GLU A 772 -32.45 7.18 6.40
C GLU A 772 -31.96 6.27 7.56
N LEU A 773 -30.74 6.47 8.07
CA LEU A 773 -30.23 5.82 9.28
C LEU A 773 -30.43 6.73 10.50
N VAL A 774 -31.15 6.26 11.51
CA VAL A 774 -31.58 7.07 12.67
C VAL A 774 -31.06 6.49 13.99
N GLY A 775 -30.18 7.22 14.66
CA GLY A 775 -29.50 6.75 15.88
C GLY A 775 -28.44 5.69 15.55
N THR A 776 -28.21 4.74 16.46
CA THR A 776 -27.28 3.62 16.21
C THR A 776 -27.97 2.56 15.33
N SER A 777 -28.04 2.85 14.03
CA SER A 777 -28.68 2.00 13.02
C SER A 777 -27.67 1.46 12.01
N LEU A 778 -27.92 0.25 11.52
CA LEU A 778 -27.00 -0.46 10.62
C LEU A 778 -27.71 -0.94 9.35
N LEU A 779 -27.06 -0.78 8.19
CA LEU A 779 -27.39 -1.49 6.96
C LEU A 779 -26.25 -2.47 6.63
N ALA A 780 -26.51 -3.77 6.70
CA ALA A 780 -25.65 -4.74 6.03
C ALA A 780 -26.20 -4.98 4.62
N THR A 781 -25.39 -4.84 3.58
CA THR A 781 -25.77 -5.04 2.18
C THR A 781 -24.55 -5.49 1.36
N GLU A 782 -24.69 -6.24 0.27
CA GLU A 782 -23.52 -6.52 -0.60
C GLU A 782 -23.01 -5.22 -1.27
N SER A 783 -23.93 -4.32 -1.62
CA SER A 783 -23.63 -3.00 -2.19
C SER A 783 -24.80 -2.03 -1.99
N LEU A 784 -24.50 -0.76 -1.73
CA LEU A 784 -25.45 0.36 -1.66
C LEU A 784 -25.29 1.27 -2.89
N ALA A 785 -26.24 1.20 -3.82
CA ALA A 785 -26.24 2.01 -5.03
C ALA A 785 -27.21 3.21 -4.89
N VAL A 786 -26.68 4.42 -4.73
CA VAL A 786 -27.46 5.66 -4.73
C VAL A 786 -27.44 6.26 -6.14
N GLN A 787 -28.58 6.18 -6.82
CA GLN A 787 -28.74 6.60 -8.21
C GLN A 787 -29.19 8.07 -8.30
N GLY A 788 -29.00 8.69 -9.47
CA GLY A 788 -29.45 10.06 -9.73
C GLY A 788 -30.94 10.24 -9.45
N GLY A 789 -31.27 11.18 -8.57
CA GLY A 789 -32.61 11.43 -8.04
C GLY A 789 -32.96 10.66 -6.76
N GLY A 790 -32.06 9.84 -6.22
CA GLY A 790 -32.17 9.17 -4.93
C GLY A 790 -31.33 9.83 -3.84
N ARG A 791 -31.69 9.58 -2.57
CA ARG A 791 -31.03 10.15 -1.38
C ARG A 791 -30.68 9.10 -0.34
N PHE A 792 -29.44 9.07 0.14
CA PHE A 792 -29.08 8.48 1.43
C PHE A 792 -28.93 9.60 2.47
N ALA A 793 -29.35 9.37 3.71
CA ALA A 793 -29.09 10.28 4.82
C ALA A 793 -28.89 9.54 6.15
N GLY A 794 -28.18 10.17 7.09
CA GLY A 794 -28.15 9.77 8.50
C GLY A 794 -26.79 9.31 9.02
N GLY A 795 -26.78 8.85 10.27
CA GLY A 795 -25.59 8.35 10.96
C GLY A 795 -25.75 6.90 11.44
N GLY A 796 -24.64 6.25 11.74
CA GLY A 796 -24.57 4.80 12.01
C GLY A 796 -23.71 4.07 10.99
N ASP A 797 -24.06 2.83 10.67
CA ASP A 797 -23.16 1.89 9.99
C ASP A 797 -23.73 1.40 8.65
N VAL A 798 -22.88 1.32 7.62
CA VAL A 798 -23.13 0.62 6.36
C VAL A 798 -22.03 -0.42 6.15
N VAL A 799 -22.38 -1.70 6.19
CA VAL A 799 -21.45 -2.80 5.89
C VAL A 799 -21.71 -3.25 4.45
N GLY A 800 -20.79 -2.96 3.54
CA GLY A 800 -20.89 -3.16 2.09
C GLY A 800 -20.53 -1.92 1.25
N ASP A 801 -20.11 -2.13 0.01
CA ASP A 801 -19.60 -1.08 -0.89
C ASP A 801 -20.66 -0.02 -1.24
N VAL A 802 -20.28 1.26 -1.19
CA VAL A 802 -21.16 2.41 -1.46
C VAL A 802 -20.83 3.06 -2.80
N ALA A 803 -21.82 3.16 -3.69
CA ALA A 803 -21.67 3.73 -5.02
C ALA A 803 -22.69 4.85 -5.29
N VAL A 804 -22.21 6.10 -5.39
CA VAL A 804 -23.04 7.31 -5.51
C VAL A 804 -22.94 7.91 -6.92
N GLY A 805 -24.08 8.04 -7.62
CA GLY A 805 -24.19 8.78 -8.89
C GLY A 805 -23.73 8.05 -10.16
N PHE A 806 -23.35 6.76 -10.08
CA PHE A 806 -22.90 6.00 -11.26
C PHE A 806 -24.02 5.66 -12.27
N THR A 807 -25.29 5.71 -11.84
CA THR A 807 -26.47 5.42 -12.66
C THR A 807 -27.65 6.30 -12.26
N GLY A 808 -28.72 6.33 -13.06
CA GLY A 808 -29.88 7.22 -12.85
C GLY A 808 -29.76 8.53 -13.63
N ALA A 809 -30.58 9.52 -13.26
CA ALA A 809 -30.58 10.84 -13.90
C ALA A 809 -30.95 11.95 -12.90
N GLY A 810 -30.19 13.04 -12.91
CA GLY A 810 -30.17 14.02 -11.82
C GLY A 810 -29.03 13.72 -10.84
N VAL A 811 -28.96 14.48 -9.75
CA VAL A 811 -27.93 14.31 -8.71
C VAL A 811 -28.32 13.16 -7.76
N ALA A 812 -27.37 12.31 -7.40
CA ALA A 812 -27.51 11.36 -6.28
C ALA A 812 -26.95 12.01 -5.02
N SER A 813 -27.71 12.05 -3.92
CA SER A 813 -27.27 12.70 -2.68
C SER A 813 -26.91 11.67 -1.61
N PHE A 814 -25.77 11.86 -0.97
CA PHE A 814 -25.28 11.06 0.13
C PHE A 814 -24.94 11.98 1.30
N ASP A 815 -25.76 11.92 2.36
CA ASP A 815 -25.79 12.93 3.42
C ASP A 815 -25.50 12.27 4.80
N PRO A 816 -24.23 11.96 5.17
CA PRO A 816 -23.84 11.57 6.52
C PRO A 816 -24.38 12.53 7.59
N VAL A 817 -24.60 12.06 8.83
CA VAL A 817 -25.04 12.91 9.96
C VAL A 817 -24.37 12.50 11.28
N ASN A 818 -23.70 13.43 11.94
CA ASN A 818 -22.67 13.28 12.98
C ASN A 818 -21.46 12.46 12.50
N SER A 819 -21.66 11.15 12.27
CA SER A 819 -20.65 10.24 11.75
C SER A 819 -21.34 9.05 11.12
N LEU A 820 -20.86 8.67 9.93
CA LEU A 820 -21.32 7.50 9.20
C LEU A 820 -20.12 6.59 8.90
N GLN A 821 -20.15 5.36 9.40
CA GLN A 821 -19.13 4.36 9.09
C GLN A 821 -19.55 3.53 7.88
N VAL A 822 -18.63 3.34 6.93
CA VAL A 822 -18.73 2.45 5.77
C VAL A 822 -17.66 1.37 5.91
N THR A 823 -18.09 0.15 6.20
CA THR A 823 -17.24 -1.04 6.17
C THR A 823 -17.29 -1.65 4.77
N GLY A 824 -16.46 -1.13 3.87
CA GLY A 824 -16.45 -1.39 2.43
C GLY A 824 -15.79 -0.25 1.66
N ASP A 825 -15.75 -0.32 0.32
CA ASP A 825 -15.27 0.78 -0.53
C ASP A 825 -16.34 1.90 -0.63
N TYR A 826 -15.91 3.17 -0.74
CA TYR A 826 -16.78 4.30 -1.07
C TYR A 826 -16.39 4.91 -2.43
N ALA A 827 -17.35 5.03 -3.34
CA ALA A 827 -17.14 5.64 -4.65
C ALA A 827 -18.22 6.68 -5.01
N GLN A 828 -17.78 7.83 -5.50
CA GLN A 828 -18.64 8.92 -5.99
C GLN A 828 -18.30 9.30 -7.44
N ALA A 829 -19.31 9.27 -8.31
CA ALA A 829 -19.21 9.71 -9.70
C ALA A 829 -19.52 11.20 -9.88
N ALA A 830 -19.27 11.74 -11.08
CA ALA A 830 -19.53 13.13 -11.47
C ALA A 830 -21.01 13.62 -11.35
N THR A 831 -21.97 12.75 -11.03
CA THR A 831 -23.36 13.15 -10.69
C THR A 831 -23.76 12.82 -9.24
N GLY A 832 -22.82 12.32 -8.44
CA GLY A 832 -22.98 12.18 -7.01
C GLY A 832 -22.70 13.49 -6.27
N ARG A 833 -23.20 13.56 -5.05
CA ARG A 833 -22.98 14.63 -4.10
C ARG A 833 -22.81 14.03 -2.70
N LEU A 834 -21.70 14.38 -2.06
CA LEU A 834 -21.47 14.19 -0.63
C LEU A 834 -21.89 15.51 0.05
N ALA A 835 -22.79 15.43 1.03
CA ALA A 835 -23.20 16.58 1.83
C ALA A 835 -22.65 16.45 3.26
N ILE A 836 -22.00 17.50 3.78
CA ILE A 836 -21.39 17.54 5.11
C ILE A 836 -21.84 18.82 5.82
N GLU A 837 -22.51 18.70 6.98
CA GLU A 837 -22.80 19.85 7.86
C GLU A 837 -21.55 20.24 8.67
N ILE A 838 -21.19 21.53 8.64
CA ILE A 838 -20.21 22.12 9.54
C ILE A 838 -20.97 23.00 10.55
N PRO A 839 -21.03 22.60 11.84
CA PRO A 839 -21.87 23.27 12.84
C PRO A 839 -21.26 24.56 13.38
N GLY A 840 -22.12 25.42 13.94
CA GLY A 840 -21.72 26.61 14.69
C GLY A 840 -21.05 26.33 16.05
N ASP A 841 -21.19 25.14 16.63
CA ASP A 841 -20.53 24.79 17.90
C ASP A 841 -19.36 23.82 17.67
N PRO A 842 -18.09 24.25 17.85
CA PRO A 842 -16.92 23.37 17.77
C PRO A 842 -16.93 22.17 18.72
N LEU A 843 -17.82 22.14 19.73
CA LEU A 843 -18.00 21.00 20.64
C LEU A 843 -18.92 19.90 20.08
N SER A 844 -19.64 20.15 18.98
CA SER A 844 -20.52 19.15 18.36
C SER A 844 -19.83 18.25 17.34
N GLY A 845 -18.77 18.74 16.69
CA GLY A 845 -18.07 18.05 15.59
C GLY A 845 -18.83 18.16 14.27
N ASN A 846 -18.11 18.30 13.16
CA ASN A 846 -18.74 18.27 11.83
C ASN A 846 -19.18 16.85 11.45
N ASP A 847 -20.16 16.77 10.54
CA ASP A 847 -20.50 15.51 9.89
C ASP A 847 -19.26 14.94 9.19
N ASN A 848 -19.09 13.63 9.27
CA ASN A 848 -17.95 12.94 8.67
C ASN A 848 -18.34 11.55 8.15
N LEU A 849 -17.53 11.07 7.21
CA LEU A 849 -17.61 9.75 6.62
C LEU A 849 -16.34 8.97 6.97
N THR A 850 -16.47 7.79 7.56
CA THR A 850 -15.34 6.91 7.88
C THR A 850 -15.41 5.66 7.02
N VAL A 851 -14.34 5.32 6.29
CA VAL A 851 -14.34 4.25 5.27
C VAL A 851 -13.21 3.25 5.51
N THR A 852 -13.53 1.98 5.79
CA THR A 852 -12.48 0.95 6.01
C THR A 852 -11.89 0.42 4.69
N GLY A 853 -12.55 0.69 3.56
CA GLY A 853 -12.07 0.39 2.21
C GLY A 853 -11.40 1.60 1.54
N ASN A 854 -11.35 1.53 0.21
CA ASN A 854 -10.84 2.60 -0.65
C ASN A 854 -11.87 3.72 -0.82
N VAL A 855 -11.39 4.91 -1.13
CA VAL A 855 -12.21 6.09 -1.40
C VAL A 855 -11.93 6.58 -2.82
N ALA A 856 -12.98 6.69 -3.64
CA ALA A 856 -12.93 7.25 -4.98
C ALA A 856 -13.83 8.48 -5.08
N LEU A 857 -13.23 9.67 -5.18
CA LEU A 857 -13.92 10.96 -5.21
C LEU A 857 -14.17 11.47 -6.63
N GLY A 858 -15.20 12.31 -6.75
CA GLY A 858 -15.71 12.88 -7.98
C GLY A 858 -16.97 13.69 -7.69
N GLY A 859 -17.53 14.40 -8.67
CA GLY A 859 -18.81 15.10 -8.52
C GLY A 859 -18.76 16.25 -7.51
N ILE A 860 -19.78 16.35 -6.66
CA ILE A 860 -19.98 17.51 -5.79
C ILE A 860 -19.60 17.17 -4.35
N LEU A 861 -18.77 18.01 -3.72
CA LEU A 861 -18.79 18.18 -2.27
C LEU A 861 -19.72 19.36 -1.96
N GLU A 862 -20.68 19.17 -1.05
CA GLU A 862 -21.54 20.23 -0.55
C GLU A 862 -21.31 20.39 0.95
N ILE A 863 -20.72 21.53 1.32
CA ILE A 863 -20.51 21.92 2.71
C ILE A 863 -21.70 22.78 3.11
N ASP A 864 -22.54 22.30 4.04
CA ASP A 864 -23.57 23.14 4.63
C ASP A 864 -22.96 23.92 5.81
N ALA A 865 -22.87 25.24 5.62
CA ALA A 865 -22.38 26.21 6.59
C ALA A 865 -23.53 27.07 7.15
N THR A 866 -24.78 26.65 6.99
CA THR A 866 -25.97 27.41 7.44
C THR A 866 -25.95 27.72 8.94
N ASP A 867 -25.46 26.79 9.76
CA ASP A 867 -25.39 26.95 11.22
C ASP A 867 -24.08 27.61 11.72
N LEU A 868 -23.09 27.87 10.85
CA LEU A 868 -21.91 28.68 11.21
C LEU A 868 -22.30 30.15 11.35
N THR A 869 -22.42 30.65 12.59
CA THR A 869 -22.67 32.08 12.85
C THR A 869 -21.36 32.87 13.07
N ASN A 870 -21.45 34.19 13.16
CA ASN A 870 -20.33 35.05 13.58
C ASN A 870 -20.49 35.36 15.07
N PRO A 871 -19.52 35.03 15.94
CA PRO A 871 -18.10 34.84 15.66
C PRO A 871 -17.60 33.38 15.82
N GLU A 872 -18.40 32.38 15.45
CA GLU A 872 -18.06 30.96 15.66
C GLU A 872 -17.09 30.42 14.59
N PHE A 873 -17.22 30.88 13.34
CA PHE A 873 -16.27 30.57 12.28
C PHE A 873 -14.90 31.22 12.53
N THR A 874 -13.85 30.41 12.49
CA THR A 874 -12.45 30.84 12.60
C THR A 874 -11.72 30.54 11.29
N PRO A 875 -11.22 31.55 10.54
CA PRO A 875 -10.41 31.33 9.34
C PRO A 875 -9.16 30.49 9.63
N GLY A 876 -8.76 29.65 8.69
CA GLY A 876 -7.67 28.69 8.86
C GLY A 876 -8.00 27.49 9.76
N ALA A 877 -9.26 27.33 10.21
CA ALA A 877 -9.71 26.10 10.86
C ALA A 877 -9.91 24.99 9.82
N ALA A 878 -9.31 23.83 10.10
CA ALA A 878 -9.50 22.59 9.34
C ALA A 878 -10.63 21.75 9.94
N TYR A 879 -11.37 21.06 9.06
CA TYR A 879 -12.50 20.19 9.37
C TYR A 879 -12.30 18.85 8.66
N ASP A 880 -12.27 17.75 9.41
CA ASP A 880 -12.01 16.40 8.87
C ASP A 880 -13.27 15.84 8.21
N LEU A 881 -13.27 15.69 6.87
CA LEU A 881 -14.48 15.32 6.12
C LEU A 881 -14.60 13.82 5.92
N VAL A 882 -13.50 13.16 5.55
CA VAL A 882 -13.45 11.74 5.24
C VAL A 882 -12.22 11.10 5.88
N TYR A 883 -12.45 10.13 6.77
CA TYR A 883 -11.43 9.26 7.34
C TYR A 883 -11.37 7.96 6.52
N TYR A 884 -10.19 7.43 6.22
CA TYR A 884 -10.07 6.19 5.45
C TYR A 884 -8.86 5.31 5.80
N GLU A 885 -9.02 3.99 5.66
CA GLU A 885 -7.97 2.97 5.86
C GLU A 885 -7.37 2.44 4.54
N GLY A 886 -8.13 2.49 3.44
CA GLY A 886 -7.68 2.07 2.12
C GLY A 886 -6.92 3.16 1.35
N SER A 887 -6.97 3.11 0.01
CA SER A 887 -6.40 4.16 -0.83
C SER A 887 -7.42 5.23 -1.19
N LEU A 888 -7.02 6.51 -1.15
CA LEU A 888 -7.78 7.62 -1.72
C LEU A 888 -7.41 7.83 -3.20
N SER A 889 -8.42 8.14 -4.01
CA SER A 889 -8.26 8.41 -5.44
C SER A 889 -9.30 9.42 -5.94
N GLY A 890 -8.92 10.24 -6.92
CA GLY A 890 -9.78 11.29 -7.46
C GLY A 890 -9.92 12.51 -6.53
N GLU A 891 -10.68 13.49 -7.01
CA GLU A 891 -10.95 14.78 -6.36
C GLU A 891 -12.42 15.16 -6.63
N PHE A 892 -13.01 16.05 -5.84
CA PHE A 892 -14.34 16.57 -6.15
C PHE A 892 -14.29 17.52 -7.36
N ASP A 893 -15.10 17.26 -8.40
CA ASP A 893 -15.25 18.14 -9.57
C ASP A 893 -15.67 19.57 -9.19
N ARG A 894 -16.34 19.74 -8.03
CA ARG A 894 -16.75 21.03 -7.47
C ARG A 894 -17.05 20.97 -5.97
N VAL A 895 -16.50 21.93 -5.21
CA VAL A 895 -16.99 22.28 -3.87
C VAL A 895 -18.13 23.30 -3.97
N ASN A 896 -19.21 23.08 -3.24
CA ASN A 896 -20.35 23.98 -3.05
C ASN A 896 -20.45 24.36 -1.57
N VAL A 897 -20.72 25.62 -1.25
CA VAL A 897 -20.94 26.09 0.13
C VAL A 897 -22.36 26.62 0.25
N VAL A 898 -23.13 26.09 1.18
CA VAL A 898 -24.52 26.47 1.45
C VAL A 898 -24.57 27.33 2.73
N GLY A 899 -25.51 28.28 2.80
CA GLY A 899 -25.70 29.14 3.97
C GLY A 899 -24.74 30.33 4.11
N ARG A 900 -23.51 30.25 3.58
CA ARG A 900 -22.48 31.30 3.66
C ARG A 900 -21.90 31.68 2.30
N ASP A 901 -22.25 32.86 1.81
CA ASP A 901 -21.71 33.46 0.57
C ASP A 901 -20.34 34.14 0.76
N ASP A 902 -19.92 34.32 2.01
CA ASP A 902 -18.69 35.01 2.43
C ASP A 902 -17.52 34.07 2.75
N ILE A 903 -17.72 32.74 2.73
CA ILE A 903 -16.71 31.72 3.04
C ILE A 903 -16.39 30.87 1.80
N TYR A 904 -15.13 30.47 1.64
CA TYR A 904 -14.72 29.36 0.78
C TYR A 904 -13.92 28.33 1.58
N PHE A 905 -13.76 27.12 1.03
CA PHE A 905 -12.94 26.07 1.62
C PHE A 905 -11.90 25.59 0.60
N GLU A 906 -10.67 25.42 1.06
CA GLU A 906 -9.61 24.68 0.39
C GLU A 906 -9.66 23.23 0.90
N ILE A 907 -9.47 22.24 0.02
CA ILE A 907 -9.56 20.82 0.37
C ILE A 907 -8.16 20.21 0.34
N ASP A 908 -7.69 19.68 1.47
CA ASP A 908 -6.49 18.84 1.52
C ASP A 908 -6.93 17.37 1.41
N TYR A 909 -6.52 16.72 0.33
CA TYR A 909 -6.73 15.29 0.06
C TYR A 909 -5.68 14.40 0.75
N GLY A 910 -5.08 14.86 1.84
CA GLY A 910 -4.26 14.03 2.74
C GLY A 910 -2.85 13.75 2.24
N SER A 911 -2.35 14.45 1.21
CA SER A 911 -1.05 14.14 0.57
C SER A 911 0.17 14.66 1.36
N GLY A 912 0.17 14.40 2.68
CA GLY A 912 1.35 14.33 3.55
C GLY A 912 2.29 15.53 3.54
N THR A 913 1.88 16.70 4.08
CA THR A 913 2.66 17.45 5.11
C THR A 913 2.02 18.79 5.54
N SER A 914 1.10 18.81 6.54
CA SER A 914 1.18 19.77 7.66
C SER A 914 0.18 19.53 8.82
N ASN A 915 0.62 19.82 10.05
CA ASN A 915 -0.16 20.37 11.17
C ASN A 915 -1.34 19.60 11.85
N SER A 916 -1.53 18.29 11.66
CA SER A 916 -2.63 17.53 12.31
C SER A 916 -2.40 17.04 13.76
N GLU A 917 -1.24 17.29 14.40
CA GLU A 917 -0.96 16.83 15.78
C GLU A 917 -1.90 17.40 16.89
N ALA A 918 -2.77 18.35 16.56
CA ALA A 918 -3.52 19.14 17.54
C ALA A 918 -4.82 18.50 18.08
N PHE A 919 -5.48 17.60 17.35
CA PHE A 919 -6.86 17.17 17.68
C PHE A 919 -7.13 15.65 17.79
N ALA A 920 -6.13 14.79 17.55
CA ALA A 920 -6.23 13.33 17.72
C ALA A 920 -6.28 12.86 19.20
N ARG A 921 -7.09 13.51 20.04
CA ARG A 921 -7.19 13.27 21.51
C ARG A 921 -8.61 13.39 22.07
N SER A 922 -9.59 12.75 21.43
CA SER A 922 -10.94 12.56 22.00
C SER A 922 -11.59 11.21 21.66
N LEU A 923 -11.29 10.61 20.50
CA LEU A 923 -11.79 9.29 20.09
C LEU A 923 -10.81 8.14 20.45
N SER A 924 -11.21 6.88 20.26
CA SER A 924 -10.52 5.71 20.84
C SER A 924 -9.14 5.43 20.25
N ALA A 925 -8.33 4.68 21.01
CA ALA A 925 -6.93 4.36 20.70
C ALA A 925 -6.74 3.28 19.59
N GLU A 926 -7.68 3.22 18.64
CA GLU A 926 -7.70 2.27 17.52
C GLU A 926 -7.35 2.96 16.18
N LEU A 927 -7.37 4.29 16.13
CA LEU A 927 -7.35 5.08 14.89
C LEU A 927 -5.93 5.49 14.42
N SER A 928 -4.87 4.78 14.81
CA SER A 928 -3.48 5.16 14.50
C SER A 928 -3.03 4.89 13.05
N SER A 929 -3.94 4.42 12.20
CA SER A 929 -3.69 4.00 10.82
C SER A 929 -4.61 4.64 9.77
N LEU A 930 -5.54 5.51 10.17
CA LEU A 930 -6.42 6.19 9.21
C LEU A 930 -5.76 7.46 8.66
N GLU A 931 -5.82 7.60 7.34
CA GLU A 931 -5.58 8.87 6.66
C GLU A 931 -6.86 9.72 6.63
N VAL A 932 -6.73 11.01 6.33
CA VAL A 932 -7.82 12.00 6.45
C VAL A 932 -7.80 12.97 5.28
N ALA A 933 -8.95 13.14 4.62
CA ALA A 933 -9.22 14.26 3.74
C ALA A 933 -9.98 15.35 4.52
N SER A 934 -9.47 16.58 4.49
CA SER A 934 -9.97 17.70 5.31
C SER A 934 -10.27 18.95 4.47
N ALA A 935 -11.03 19.87 5.03
CA ALA A 935 -11.31 21.18 4.44
C ALA A 935 -10.90 22.31 5.37
N THR A 936 -10.12 23.27 4.88
CA THR A 936 -9.73 24.48 5.62
C THR A 936 -10.55 25.68 5.15
N GLY A 937 -11.25 26.35 6.08
CA GLY A 937 -12.16 27.45 5.78
C GLY A 937 -11.48 28.83 5.78
N TYR A 938 -11.82 29.67 4.81
CA TYR A 938 -11.31 31.05 4.67
C TYR A 938 -12.42 32.04 4.26
N TYR A 939 -12.24 33.33 4.55
CA TYR A 939 -13.13 34.38 4.04
C TYR A 939 -12.85 34.69 2.56
N ARG A 940 -13.89 34.91 1.75
CA ARG A 940 -13.74 35.26 0.33
C ARG A 940 -13.18 36.67 0.17
N GLY A 941 -11.91 36.76 -0.20
CA GLY A 941 -11.20 38.03 -0.37
C GLY A 941 -10.27 38.38 0.79
N ASP A 942 -10.18 37.52 1.80
CA ASP A 942 -8.95 37.34 2.59
C ASP A 942 -7.91 36.68 1.66
N GLY A 943 -6.73 37.27 1.58
CA GLY A 943 -5.72 37.00 0.55
C GLY A 943 -4.28 36.91 1.07
N ASP A 944 -4.02 37.30 2.31
CA ASP A 944 -2.82 36.87 3.05
C ASP A 944 -3.11 35.91 4.22
N ASN A 945 -4.39 35.52 4.40
CA ASN A 945 -4.90 34.54 5.36
C ASN A 945 -4.71 34.96 6.83
N ASP A 946 -4.79 36.27 7.14
CA ASP A 946 -4.73 36.81 8.51
C ASP A 946 -6.07 36.75 9.28
N GLY A 947 -7.18 36.62 8.54
CA GLY A 947 -8.51 36.37 9.08
C GLY A 947 -9.48 37.55 9.18
N ASP A 948 -9.12 38.76 8.70
CA ASP A 948 -10.12 39.78 8.33
C ASP A 948 -10.12 40.12 6.81
N ILE A 949 -10.55 41.32 6.40
CA ILE A 949 -10.54 41.76 4.99
C ILE A 949 -10.14 43.24 4.96
N ASP A 950 -8.91 43.50 4.53
CA ASP A 950 -8.13 44.70 4.81
C ASP A 950 -7.54 45.33 3.51
N GLN A 951 -6.54 46.19 3.66
CA GLN A 951 -5.74 46.78 2.61
C GLN A 951 -4.63 45.83 2.13
N TYR A 952 -4.23 44.81 2.90
CA TYR A 952 -3.22 43.83 2.47
C TYR A 952 -3.74 42.85 1.42
N ASP A 953 -4.95 42.32 1.54
CA ASP A 953 -5.57 41.45 0.52
C ASP A 953 -5.72 42.18 -0.82
N ALA A 954 -6.16 43.43 -0.75
CA ALA A 954 -6.25 44.32 -1.91
C ALA A 954 -4.87 44.60 -2.55
N GLN A 955 -3.76 44.44 -1.81
CA GLN A 955 -2.40 44.49 -2.34
C GLN A 955 -1.94 43.14 -2.90
N VAL A 956 -2.26 42.01 -2.28
CA VAL A 956 -1.97 40.66 -2.83
C VAL A 956 -2.71 40.47 -4.16
N PHE A 957 -4.01 40.75 -4.20
CA PHE A 957 -4.83 40.66 -5.40
C PHE A 957 -4.36 41.64 -6.50
N ALA A 958 -3.96 42.86 -6.13
CA ALA A 958 -3.37 43.82 -7.07
C ALA A 958 -1.99 43.37 -7.59
N ALA A 959 -1.17 42.70 -6.78
CA ALA A 959 0.11 42.15 -7.19
C ALA A 959 -0.05 40.95 -8.13
N MET A 960 -1.01 40.05 -7.87
CA MET A 960 -1.38 38.97 -8.79
C MET A 960 -1.87 39.49 -10.16
N LEU A 961 -2.52 40.67 -10.19
CA LEU A 961 -2.92 41.38 -11.41
C LEU A 961 -1.78 42.18 -12.07
N LEU A 962 -0.66 42.39 -11.39
CA LEU A 962 0.46 43.25 -11.79
C LEU A 962 1.81 42.54 -11.58
N ASP A 963 1.96 41.35 -12.16
CA ASP A 963 3.24 40.64 -12.20
C ASP A 963 4.25 41.39 -13.09
N ASN A 964 4.89 42.43 -12.53
CA ASN A 964 6.30 42.80 -12.68
C ASN A 964 6.66 43.99 -11.74
N GLU A 965 7.80 43.89 -11.04
CA GLU A 965 8.52 44.96 -10.34
C GLU A 965 7.86 45.65 -9.11
N LEU A 966 7.66 44.89 -8.02
CA LEU A 966 7.52 45.44 -6.66
C LEU A 966 8.90 45.76 -6.04
N ASP A 967 9.39 47.01 -6.17
CA ASP A 967 10.59 47.47 -5.42
C ASP A 967 10.57 48.95 -4.97
N THR A 968 9.62 49.79 -5.44
CA THR A 968 9.59 51.23 -5.07
C THR A 968 8.20 51.83 -4.84
N PHE A 969 7.50 51.44 -3.77
CA PHE A 969 6.44 52.28 -3.18
C PHE A 969 6.56 52.36 -1.65
N THR A 970 6.30 53.55 -1.10
CA THR A 970 6.28 53.81 0.36
C THR A 970 5.00 54.56 0.69
N TYR A 971 4.14 53.95 1.50
CA TYR A 971 2.80 54.46 1.77
C TYR A 971 2.76 55.46 2.93
N ILE A 972 1.73 56.32 2.95
CA ILE A 972 1.43 57.24 4.05
C ILE A 972 -0.07 57.13 4.35
N GLU A 973 -0.41 56.65 5.54
CA GLU A 973 -1.80 56.45 5.96
C GLU A 973 -2.63 57.74 5.93
N ASN A 974 -3.85 57.66 5.39
CA ASN A 974 -4.95 58.52 5.80
C ASN A 974 -6.31 57.82 5.59
N SER A 975 -7.33 58.29 6.30
CA SER A 975 -8.62 57.61 6.43
C SER A 975 -9.54 57.69 5.21
N GLN A 976 -9.13 58.32 4.10
CA GLN A 976 -9.94 58.30 2.87
C GLN A 976 -9.81 56.97 2.11
N SER A 977 -8.66 56.27 2.22
CA SER A 977 -8.39 55.04 1.46
C SER A 977 -9.30 53.87 1.85
N LYS A 978 -9.62 53.69 3.14
CA LYS A 978 -10.48 52.59 3.61
C LYS A 978 -11.94 52.66 3.08
N VAL A 979 -12.43 53.85 2.68
CA VAL A 979 -13.76 53.99 2.05
C VAL A 979 -13.72 53.68 0.55
N ALA A 980 -12.59 53.93 -0.12
CA ALA A 980 -12.42 53.61 -1.53
C ALA A 980 -12.34 52.10 -1.78
N ALA A 981 -11.64 51.34 -0.93
CA ALA A 981 -11.53 49.89 -1.04
C ALA A 981 -12.88 49.16 -0.95
N ALA A 982 -13.69 49.45 0.08
CA ALA A 982 -15.03 48.87 0.22
C ALA A 982 -15.95 49.21 -1.00
N SER A 983 -15.76 50.38 -1.61
CA SER A 983 -16.52 50.82 -2.79
C SER A 983 -16.05 50.16 -4.11
N PHE A 984 -14.97 49.38 -4.08
CA PHE A 984 -14.36 48.73 -5.24
C PHE A 984 -14.86 47.28 -5.43
N ILE A 985 -15.24 46.61 -4.33
CA ILE A 985 -15.67 45.20 -4.30
C ILE A 985 -17.17 45.07 -4.64
N ASP A 986 -18.00 46.00 -4.16
CA ASP A 986 -19.45 46.14 -4.42
C ASP A 986 -19.85 46.29 -5.92
N ALA A 987 -18.87 46.27 -6.83
CA ALA A 987 -19.02 46.47 -8.27
C ALA A 987 -18.94 45.17 -9.11
N PHE A 988 -18.64 44.01 -8.50
CA PHE A 988 -18.45 42.74 -9.20
C PHE A 988 -19.55 41.72 -8.86
N ASP A 989 -20.55 41.61 -9.74
CA ASP A 989 -21.57 40.54 -9.70
C ASP A 989 -21.35 39.59 -10.89
N PHE A 990 -21.51 38.27 -10.65
CA PHE A 990 -21.15 37.21 -11.60
C PHE A 990 -22.40 36.48 -12.11
N VAL A 991 -22.98 36.97 -13.21
CA VAL A 991 -24.15 36.34 -13.85
C VAL A 991 -23.70 35.19 -14.77
N GLU A 992 -24.09 33.96 -14.42
CA GLU A 992 -23.83 32.78 -15.24
C GLU A 992 -24.78 32.71 -16.47
N LEU A 993 -24.20 32.47 -17.65
CA LEU A 993 -24.96 32.19 -18.88
C LEU A 993 -24.93 30.70 -19.21
N THR A 994 -26.03 30.21 -19.81
CA THR A 994 -26.38 28.79 -20.01
C THR A 994 -25.45 27.97 -20.94
N THR A 995 -24.26 28.47 -21.23
CA THR A 995 -23.20 27.78 -21.97
C THR A 995 -21.88 27.67 -21.17
N GLY A 996 -21.91 27.90 -19.85
CA GLY A 996 -20.74 27.74 -18.96
C GLY A 996 -19.64 28.79 -19.14
N LEU A 997 -19.92 29.90 -19.83
CA LEU A 997 -18.97 30.99 -20.05
C LEU A 997 -19.24 32.11 -19.04
N ARG A 998 -18.37 32.29 -18.04
CA ARG A 998 -18.43 33.45 -17.15
C ARG A 998 -18.02 34.71 -17.92
N VAL A 999 -18.85 35.75 -17.84
CA VAL A 999 -18.58 37.07 -18.43
C VAL A 999 -18.72 38.11 -17.31
N VAL A 1000 -17.70 38.95 -17.13
CA VAL A 1000 -17.76 40.06 -16.18
C VAL A 1000 -18.71 41.12 -16.72
N ASP A 1001 -19.74 41.50 -15.95
CA ASP A 1001 -20.71 42.50 -16.40
C ASP A 1001 -20.19 43.93 -16.19
N PHE A 1002 -19.52 44.46 -17.21
CA PHE A 1002 -18.98 45.83 -17.23
C PHE A 1002 -20.04 46.94 -17.38
N TYR A 1003 -21.28 46.76 -16.90
CA TYR A 1003 -22.34 47.77 -17.05
C TYR A 1003 -22.12 49.05 -16.23
N ASP A 1004 -21.18 49.09 -15.28
CA ASP A 1004 -20.87 50.28 -14.46
C ASP A 1004 -19.40 50.78 -14.54
N ILE A 1005 -18.83 50.75 -15.76
CA ILE A 1005 -17.57 51.44 -16.09
C ILE A 1005 -17.51 52.88 -15.53
N PRO A 1006 -18.60 53.69 -15.48
CA PRO A 1006 -18.55 55.02 -14.88
C PRO A 1006 -18.21 55.07 -13.39
N ARG A 1007 -18.66 54.10 -12.57
CA ARG A 1007 -18.21 53.98 -11.18
C ARG A 1007 -16.76 53.52 -11.08
N PHE A 1008 -16.38 52.51 -11.86
CA PHE A 1008 -15.00 52.00 -11.87
C PHE A 1008 -13.97 53.08 -12.27
N ALA A 1009 -14.28 53.86 -13.30
CA ALA A 1009 -13.46 55.01 -13.71
C ALA A 1009 -13.39 56.10 -12.64
N GLN A 1010 -14.44 56.32 -11.84
CA GLN A 1010 -14.43 57.27 -10.73
C GLN A 1010 -13.57 56.76 -9.57
N ALA A 1011 -13.71 55.50 -9.17
CA ALA A 1011 -12.86 54.88 -8.15
C ALA A 1011 -11.37 54.91 -8.55
N LEU A 1012 -11.04 54.54 -9.79
CA LEU A 1012 -9.67 54.60 -10.33
C LEU A 1012 -9.12 56.03 -10.45
N ALA A 1013 -10.01 57.03 -10.64
CA ALA A 1013 -9.61 58.44 -10.64
C ALA A 1013 -9.26 58.93 -9.24
N ASP A 1014 -10.14 58.67 -8.27
CA ASP A 1014 -9.96 59.11 -6.89
C ASP A 1014 -8.80 58.37 -6.19
N PHE A 1015 -8.62 57.07 -6.46
CA PHE A 1015 -7.53 56.26 -5.93
C PHE A 1015 -6.15 56.70 -6.44
N GLN A 1016 -6.00 56.93 -7.75
CA GLN A 1016 -4.71 57.37 -8.33
C GLN A 1016 -4.52 58.91 -8.29
N GLY A 1017 -5.44 59.66 -7.66
CA GLY A 1017 -5.39 61.13 -7.58
C GLY A 1017 -5.43 61.84 -8.94
N GLN A 1018 -5.96 61.18 -9.97
CA GLN A 1018 -5.95 61.62 -11.36
C GLN A 1018 -7.30 62.18 -11.80
N SER A 1019 -7.38 62.75 -13.01
CA SER A 1019 -8.67 63.19 -13.52
C SER A 1019 -9.52 62.00 -13.95
N LEU A 1020 -10.84 62.08 -13.79
CA LEU A 1020 -11.79 61.08 -14.30
C LEU A 1020 -11.56 60.75 -15.78
N ALA A 1021 -11.26 61.76 -16.61
CA ALA A 1021 -10.95 61.58 -18.02
C ALA A 1021 -9.61 60.86 -18.26
N THR A 1022 -8.67 60.91 -17.32
CA THR A 1022 -7.43 60.11 -17.35
C THR A 1022 -7.74 58.65 -17.02
N ALA A 1023 -8.52 58.39 -15.96
CA ALA A 1023 -8.92 57.03 -15.58
C ALA A 1023 -9.69 56.32 -16.70
N TYR A 1024 -10.68 56.98 -17.33
CA TYR A 1024 -11.34 56.45 -18.54
C TYR A 1024 -10.35 56.15 -19.67
N ALA A 1025 -9.36 57.03 -19.93
CA ALA A 1025 -8.37 56.79 -20.98
C ALA A 1025 -7.43 55.61 -20.67
N THR A 1026 -7.10 55.38 -19.39
CA THR A 1026 -6.35 54.19 -18.94
C THR A 1026 -7.18 52.91 -19.13
N ILE A 1027 -8.48 52.96 -18.81
CA ILE A 1027 -9.42 51.83 -19.01
C ILE A 1027 -9.60 51.52 -20.50
N ASP A 1028 -9.86 52.53 -21.35
CA ASP A 1028 -9.96 52.38 -22.80
C ASP A 1028 -8.65 51.81 -23.40
N ALA A 1029 -7.49 52.24 -22.92
CA ALA A 1029 -6.19 51.72 -23.36
C ALA A 1029 -6.00 50.24 -22.98
N ALA A 1030 -6.32 49.86 -21.75
CA ALA A 1030 -6.23 48.48 -21.29
C ALA A 1030 -7.20 47.54 -22.06
N ILE A 1031 -8.42 48.00 -22.34
CA ILE A 1031 -9.41 47.27 -23.16
C ILE A 1031 -8.89 47.08 -24.59
N VAL A 1032 -8.31 48.12 -25.21
CA VAL A 1032 -7.71 48.02 -26.55
C VAL A 1032 -6.50 47.09 -26.58
N GLU A 1033 -5.65 47.10 -25.54
CA GLU A 1033 -4.50 46.20 -25.48
C GLU A 1033 -4.92 44.73 -25.28
N ALA A 1034 -5.89 44.46 -24.41
CA ALA A 1034 -6.48 43.13 -24.25
C ALA A 1034 -7.10 42.61 -25.56
N GLN A 1035 -7.84 43.45 -26.28
CA GLN A 1035 -8.42 43.11 -27.59
C GLN A 1035 -7.36 42.83 -28.67
N LEU A 1036 -6.20 43.52 -28.62
CA LEU A 1036 -5.07 43.24 -29.51
C LEU A 1036 -4.37 41.92 -29.15
N ARG A 1037 -4.12 41.65 -27.87
CA ARG A 1037 -3.49 40.40 -27.40
C ARG A 1037 -4.33 39.15 -27.73
N ALA A 1038 -5.66 39.28 -27.80
CA ALA A 1038 -6.57 38.20 -28.21
C ALA A 1038 -6.54 37.83 -29.71
N SER A 1039 -5.69 38.47 -30.54
CA SER A 1039 -5.77 38.38 -32.01
C SER A 1039 -4.56 37.71 -32.70
N VAL A 1040 -4.29 36.44 -32.35
CA VAL A 1040 -3.41 35.55 -33.15
C VAL A 1040 -4.24 34.39 -33.74
N PRO A 1041 -4.31 34.21 -35.07
CA PRO A 1041 -5.19 33.22 -35.69
C PRO A 1041 -4.48 31.94 -36.19
N GLU A 1042 -5.09 30.79 -35.94
CA GLU A 1042 -5.04 29.58 -36.80
C GLU A 1042 -6.49 29.00 -36.89
N PRO A 1043 -6.85 28.21 -37.92
CA PRO A 1043 -8.17 28.41 -38.55
C PRO A 1043 -9.25 27.36 -38.22
N GLY A 1044 -10.35 27.79 -37.57
CA GLY A 1044 -11.53 26.94 -37.36
C GLY A 1044 -12.91 27.63 -37.39
N ALA A 1045 -13.05 28.86 -36.87
CA ALA A 1045 -14.36 29.43 -36.48
C ALA A 1045 -14.79 30.72 -37.23
N ALA A 1046 -14.52 30.82 -38.54
CA ALA A 1046 -14.75 32.03 -39.34
C ALA A 1046 -16.24 32.32 -39.72
N TRP A 1047 -17.20 32.18 -38.79
CA TRP A 1047 -18.65 32.32 -39.07
C TRP A 1047 -19.49 33.04 -37.99
N LEU A 1048 -18.93 34.04 -37.28
CA LEU A 1048 -19.76 34.95 -36.44
C LEU A 1048 -19.43 36.46 -36.56
N LEU A 1049 -18.43 36.83 -37.36
CA LEU A 1049 -17.82 38.17 -37.38
C LEU A 1049 -18.46 39.18 -38.37
N ALA A 1050 -19.76 39.04 -38.66
CA ALA A 1050 -20.42 39.70 -39.79
C ALA A 1050 -21.67 40.56 -39.47
N ALA A 1051 -22.04 40.72 -38.19
CA ALA A 1051 -23.36 41.23 -37.80
C ALA A 1051 -23.44 42.72 -37.42
N THR A 1052 -22.36 43.36 -36.96
CA THR A 1052 -22.43 44.63 -36.20
C THR A 1052 -21.76 45.86 -36.85
N CYS A 1053 -21.11 45.73 -38.01
CA CYS A 1053 -20.44 46.86 -38.69
C CYS A 1053 -21.32 47.65 -39.70
N LEU A 1054 -22.65 47.60 -39.57
CA LEU A 1054 -23.58 48.32 -40.45
C LEU A 1054 -24.64 49.09 -39.64
N LEU A 1055 -24.80 50.38 -39.98
CA LEU A 1055 -25.62 51.41 -39.33
C LEU A 1055 -25.04 51.97 -38.01
N GLY A 1056 -24.85 53.28 -37.82
CA GLY A 1056 -25.05 54.35 -38.81
C GLY A 1056 -25.18 55.82 -38.36
N LEU A 1057 -24.59 56.28 -37.24
CA LEU A 1057 -24.63 57.69 -36.74
C LEU A 1057 -26.05 58.19 -36.31
N PRO A 1058 -26.22 59.38 -35.67
CA PRO A 1058 -25.26 60.36 -35.11
C PRO A 1058 -25.54 60.78 -33.63
N PHE A 1059 -24.71 61.69 -33.12
CA PHE A 1059 -24.85 62.44 -31.85
C PHE A 1059 -26.26 63.02 -31.54
N GLY A 1060 -26.63 63.04 -30.26
CA GLY A 1060 -27.73 63.84 -29.69
C GLY A 1060 -27.47 64.23 -28.22
N ARG A 1061 -27.78 65.47 -27.82
CA ARG A 1061 -27.60 65.97 -26.44
C ARG A 1061 -28.90 65.92 -25.62
N SER A 1062 -28.73 65.84 -24.30
CA SER A 1062 -29.75 66.03 -23.24
C SER A 1062 -30.81 64.91 -23.16
N ARG A 1063 -31.31 64.58 -21.97
CA ARG A 1063 -31.37 65.41 -20.77
C ARG A 1063 -30.94 64.69 -19.49
#